data_AF-A0A971FBD3-F1
#
_entry.id   AF-A0A971FBD3-F1
#
_cell.length_a   1.000
_cell.length_b   1.000
_cell.length_c   1.000
_cell.angle_alpha   90.00
_cell.angle_beta   90.00
_cell.angle_gamma   90.00
#
_symmetry.space_group_name_H-M   'P 1'
#
loop_
_entity.id
_entity.type
_entity.pdbx_description
1 polymer ?
#
loop_
_entity_poly.entity_id
_entity_poly.type
_entity_poly.pdbx_seq_one_letter_code
_entity_poly.pdbx_strand_id
1 'polypeptide(L)'
;MVRVAEARASATDVSELNTDTDTVFDETAVGEFNAAPTAAASGDVPIAGGQLATNAADAGLNAGITFAQTSGGVVVSGSFSGSAGASQAPVESPSGIARAEAQALLLLNVEVAGQSETLSFEADAALSITRGGPQGFGATDVSFRVLRDGELFREASLLCVDEVGNEGGAACPSAIPPLTLLLEPGGYAIEVGVSFSASGGAPTEVSHTSTWTLGITGESGCVREWAAPVSGAFSDDDNWSPATAPRDTGDGCDDALLNLPGTFEITYAAAAADSLSVLQGGPVLRGGSLALRGEDGNAVAVSGAASLTVDSGSVEADSALISGSDASLNLRPGASMTVTTALETGREGGESGAIALAGGGAEATLSVVGNATLGGSGNSLLLAEGPATLDVLGDFSMAVFDGSESGMVLGEAGAASPPAVALTVAEEFIIGGAGEATATLDAGVVASAGSVSLGKLAGGLGTLNILSGAAMTVTEGTDVGGEGVGALNISSGGRFTSEDLAVDSSDENAVSTLSLAGLVAEEDAELEVGFTLIVGNKADGQLEMLGNSRVTAEFAVLGALQDSFGLATAVGDADLSPGNGKSSTVRAKQFLLVGQRGSGRFNTRGVSDHTYGALLLGGGASGSGTYSAEGALNSTSVESDLIVGQQGTGDFVARGAGVFAGACVLGAEPGAFGVLRLFEGGSLLLNVKDTDAGDGSPPPSISSPGFLQVGREANGLVELFDATTRLACDEAIIGGDNAAAGGTLNVDTGAAVECLGSLALGAGAGPGLVRVADGAAMGAATALIIGPKGLLIAGGGAAVTSGSVVVTGRLRVENSLSIERPFVKDAQPAPAAANQKAGPAVLNGNLNLAAGGVLEVEAGAGTALLVTGDASLLGALVITLPPGIPLEDGQLLDLVAFQGAVSRTFTSVTFINAPDGFEGGVEFEGGALRLRVISGGAGSPEGEGEGDGTDPPPGGCQGCQGCNGDAKALPWTDRLGSWLITLLSAALLGTLSLRRTA
;
A
#
# COMPACT_ATOMS: atom_id res chain seq x y z
N MET A 1 13.37 61.50 13.84
CA MET A 1 12.69 62.53 13.04
C MET A 1 11.64 61.86 12.18
N VAL A 2 10.40 62.36 12.19
CA VAL A 2 9.24 61.71 11.55
C VAL A 2 8.89 62.44 10.24
N ARG A 3 8.63 61.69 9.17
CA ARG A 3 7.95 62.19 7.95
C ARG A 3 6.75 61.31 7.66
N VAL A 4 5.59 61.92 7.43
CA VAL A 4 4.34 61.18 7.21
C VAL A 4 3.82 61.36 5.77
N ALA A 5 3.73 60.23 5.09
CA ALA A 5 2.90 59.86 3.94
C ALA A 5 2.47 60.95 2.94
N GLU A 6 3.08 60.88 1.76
CA GLU A 6 2.42 61.17 0.48
C GLU A 6 1.24 60.20 0.27
N ALA A 7 0.14 60.67 -0.32
CA ALA A 7 -1.05 59.87 -0.56
C ALA A 7 -1.65 60.21 -1.93
N ARG A 8 -1.60 59.25 -2.85
CA ARG A 8 -2.07 59.40 -4.23
C ARG A 8 -3.33 58.58 -4.44
N ALA A 9 -4.27 59.13 -5.20
CA ALA A 9 -5.44 58.42 -5.67
C ALA A 9 -5.68 58.76 -7.13
N SER A 10 -5.29 57.84 -8.01
CA SER A 10 -5.37 58.00 -9.46
C SER A 10 -6.53 57.18 -10.02
N ALA A 11 -7.22 57.74 -11.01
CA ALA A 11 -8.31 57.09 -11.71
C ALA A 11 -8.17 57.38 -13.21
N THR A 12 -7.76 56.36 -13.97
CA THR A 12 -7.40 56.51 -15.39
C THR A 12 -8.52 56.03 -16.31
N ASP A 13 -9.13 56.97 -17.02
CA ASP A 13 -9.83 56.70 -18.27
C ASP A 13 -8.92 57.11 -19.45
N VAL A 14 -9.21 56.62 -20.66
CA VAL A 14 -8.39 56.79 -21.89
C VAL A 14 -8.39 58.25 -22.41
N SER A 15 -8.83 59.21 -21.61
CA SER A 15 -8.87 60.65 -21.89
C SER A 15 -8.03 61.52 -20.93
N GLU A 16 -7.08 60.95 -20.18
CA GLU A 16 -6.06 61.66 -19.38
C GLU A 16 -6.60 62.77 -18.44
N LEU A 17 -7.32 62.40 -17.38
CA LEU A 17 -7.66 63.34 -16.29
C LEU A 17 -7.31 62.78 -14.90
N ASN A 18 -6.02 62.80 -14.55
CA ASN A 18 -5.56 62.48 -13.19
C ASN A 18 -5.98 63.55 -12.17
N THR A 19 -6.44 63.11 -11.00
CA THR A 19 -6.69 63.94 -9.81
C THR A 19 -5.75 63.56 -8.66
N ASP A 20 -4.44 63.72 -8.86
CA ASP A 20 -3.45 63.49 -7.81
C ASP A 20 -3.56 64.57 -6.70
N THR A 21 -3.59 64.15 -5.43
CA THR A 21 -3.77 65.04 -4.25
C THR A 21 -2.70 64.77 -3.19
N ASP A 22 -1.44 65.06 -3.50
CA ASP A 22 -0.33 64.90 -2.57
C ASP A 22 -0.41 65.89 -1.40
N THR A 23 -0.63 65.39 -0.18
CA THR A 23 -0.36 66.11 1.07
C THR A 23 0.92 65.60 1.72
N VAL A 24 1.86 66.50 2.02
CA VAL A 24 3.10 66.20 2.76
C VAL A 24 3.18 67.10 3.98
N PHE A 25 3.36 66.51 5.15
CA PHE A 25 3.49 67.23 6.43
C PHE A 25 4.80 66.89 7.14
N ASP A 26 5.44 67.91 7.75
CA ASP A 26 6.75 67.84 8.40
C ASP A 26 6.61 68.44 9.81
N GLU A 27 6.38 67.60 10.82
CA GLU A 27 6.22 67.99 12.23
C GLU A 27 7.27 67.34 13.14
N THR A 28 7.59 68.02 14.24
CA THR A 28 8.74 67.70 15.12
C THR A 28 8.35 67.60 16.60
N ALA A 29 7.07 67.40 16.92
CA ALA A 29 6.55 67.31 18.29
C ALA A 29 5.72 66.04 18.52
N VAL A 30 5.67 65.57 19.77
CA VAL A 30 4.87 64.41 20.20
C VAL A 30 3.38 64.79 20.25
N GLY A 31 2.53 64.01 19.58
CA GLY A 31 1.08 64.26 19.50
C GLY A 31 0.32 63.16 18.76
N GLU A 32 -0.97 63.40 18.53
CA GLU A 32 -1.87 62.59 17.69
C GLU A 32 -1.97 63.25 16.30
N PHE A 33 -1.69 62.48 15.25
CA PHE A 33 -1.79 62.89 13.85
C PHE A 33 -2.96 62.17 13.18
N ASN A 34 -3.74 62.87 12.36
CA ASN A 34 -4.80 62.27 11.54
C ASN A 34 -4.82 62.93 10.15
N ALA A 35 -4.75 62.14 9.07
CA ALA A 35 -4.84 62.61 7.68
C ALA A 35 -5.81 61.75 6.86
N ALA A 36 -6.75 62.40 6.18
CA ALA A 36 -7.83 61.73 5.44
C ALA A 36 -7.90 62.15 3.95
N PRO A 37 -6.90 61.83 3.11
CA PRO A 37 -6.92 62.15 1.68
C PRO A 37 -7.92 61.27 0.91
N THR A 38 -8.60 61.87 -0.08
CA THR A 38 -9.59 61.22 -0.94
C THR A 38 -9.50 61.74 -2.36
N ALA A 39 -9.64 60.87 -3.36
CA ALA A 39 -9.93 61.29 -4.74
C ALA A 39 -10.98 60.39 -5.39
N ALA A 40 -11.65 60.90 -6.41
CA ALA A 40 -12.62 60.15 -7.21
C ALA A 40 -12.68 60.73 -8.62
N ALA A 41 -12.82 59.87 -9.63
CA ALA A 41 -13.09 60.27 -11.00
C ALA A 41 -14.13 59.35 -11.67
N SER A 42 -14.83 59.90 -12.65
CA SER A 42 -15.85 59.18 -13.43
C SER A 42 -15.90 59.70 -14.87
N GLY A 43 -16.01 58.81 -15.86
CA GLY A 43 -16.02 59.14 -17.28
C GLY A 43 -16.85 58.17 -18.12
N ASP A 44 -17.31 58.62 -19.29
CA ASP A 44 -18.08 57.82 -20.26
C ASP A 44 -17.20 57.41 -21.46
N VAL A 45 -17.01 56.11 -21.65
CA VAL A 45 -16.16 55.50 -22.68
C VAL A 45 -17.00 54.96 -23.85
N PRO A 46 -16.67 55.27 -25.13
CA PRO A 46 -17.34 54.68 -26.27
C PRO A 46 -17.06 53.17 -26.44
N ILE A 47 -18.12 52.37 -26.59
CA ILE A 47 -18.03 50.92 -26.80
C ILE A 47 -18.54 50.48 -28.18
N ALA A 48 -18.15 49.26 -28.58
CA ALA A 48 -18.57 48.67 -29.84
C ALA A 48 -20.10 48.65 -29.99
N GLY A 49 -20.60 49.10 -31.14
CA GLY A 49 -22.05 49.28 -31.38
C GLY A 49 -22.58 50.70 -31.13
N GLY A 50 -21.75 51.63 -30.65
CA GLY A 50 -22.14 53.05 -30.49
C GLY A 50 -22.86 53.36 -29.19
N GLN A 51 -22.70 52.50 -28.19
CA GLN A 51 -23.12 52.74 -26.80
C GLN A 51 -21.97 53.41 -26.02
N LEU A 52 -22.27 53.89 -24.80
CA LEU A 52 -21.29 54.39 -23.83
C LEU A 52 -21.26 53.43 -22.63
N ALA A 53 -20.08 53.19 -22.07
CA ALA A 53 -19.88 52.55 -20.79
C ALA A 53 -19.35 53.59 -19.78
N THR A 54 -19.89 53.65 -18.58
CA THR A 54 -19.42 54.58 -17.55
C THR A 54 -18.40 53.87 -16.67
N ASN A 55 -17.20 54.44 -16.56
CA ASN A 55 -16.16 54.05 -15.62
C ASN A 55 -16.21 54.98 -14.40
N ALA A 56 -16.09 54.44 -13.19
CA ALA A 56 -15.95 55.22 -11.97
C ALA A 56 -14.95 54.54 -11.03
N ALA A 57 -14.06 55.35 -10.45
CA ALA A 57 -13.10 54.89 -9.46
C ALA A 57 -12.93 55.94 -8.36
N ASP A 58 -12.88 55.49 -7.11
CA ASP A 58 -12.72 56.30 -5.92
C ASP A 58 -11.75 55.65 -4.94
N ALA A 59 -10.95 56.46 -4.26
CA ALA A 59 -10.03 56.00 -3.25
C ALA A 59 -10.00 56.99 -2.07
N GLY A 60 -10.08 56.45 -0.87
CA GLY A 60 -9.99 57.19 0.38
C GLY A 60 -9.07 56.48 1.37
N LEU A 61 -8.19 57.23 2.00
CA LEU A 61 -7.35 56.79 3.11
C LEU A 61 -7.68 57.66 4.32
N ASN A 62 -7.58 57.10 5.51
CA ASN A 62 -7.57 57.78 6.79
C ASN A 62 -6.49 57.15 7.68
N ALA A 63 -5.40 57.90 7.84
CA ALA A 63 -4.20 57.53 8.58
C ALA A 63 -4.15 58.26 9.93
N GLY A 64 -4.25 57.52 11.03
CA GLY A 64 -4.10 58.04 12.39
C GLY A 64 -2.82 57.53 13.04
N ILE A 65 -1.96 58.39 13.59
CA ILE A 65 -0.69 57.99 14.25
C ILE A 65 -0.60 58.65 15.63
N THR A 66 -0.32 57.85 16.65
CA THR A 66 -0.18 58.29 18.05
C THR A 66 1.20 57.95 18.58
N PHE A 67 1.90 58.97 19.08
CA PHE A 67 3.20 58.83 19.74
C PHE A 67 3.02 58.83 21.27
N ALA A 68 3.35 57.72 21.92
CA ALA A 68 3.33 57.58 23.37
C ALA A 68 4.76 57.38 23.91
N GLN A 69 5.31 58.41 24.55
CA GLN A 69 6.57 58.28 25.29
C GLN A 69 6.29 57.80 26.71
N THR A 70 6.88 56.66 27.08
CA THR A 70 6.78 56.09 28.43
C THR A 70 8.16 56.08 29.11
N SER A 71 8.24 55.68 30.38
CA SER A 71 9.51 55.53 31.08
C SER A 71 10.37 54.35 30.57
N GLY A 72 9.79 53.41 29.82
CA GLY A 72 10.48 52.25 29.24
C GLY A 72 10.71 52.34 27.73
N GLY A 73 10.47 53.49 27.10
CA GLY A 73 10.70 53.69 25.66
C GLY A 73 9.61 54.48 24.95
N VAL A 74 9.66 54.43 23.62
CA VAL A 74 8.72 55.09 22.70
C VAL A 74 7.85 54.06 22.02
N VAL A 75 6.55 54.11 22.28
CA VAL A 75 5.56 53.36 21.49
C VAL A 75 5.00 54.29 20.43
N VAL A 76 5.14 53.91 19.17
CA VAL A 76 4.45 54.54 18.04
C VAL A 76 3.35 53.58 17.62
N SER A 77 2.10 53.99 17.79
CA SER A 77 0.97 53.24 17.26
C SER A 77 0.40 53.97 16.06
N GLY A 78 -0.04 53.25 15.05
CA GLY A 78 -0.72 53.82 13.91
C GLY A 78 -1.85 52.95 13.41
N SER A 79 -2.78 53.60 12.73
CA SER A 79 -3.91 52.98 12.07
C SER A 79 -3.99 53.52 10.65
N PHE A 80 -4.12 52.62 9.69
CA PHE A 80 -4.41 52.95 8.30
C PHE A 80 -5.73 52.30 7.96
N SER A 81 -6.78 53.10 7.82
CA SER A 81 -8.08 52.68 7.33
C SER A 81 -8.33 53.27 5.96
N GLY A 82 -8.96 52.56 5.04
CA GLY A 82 -9.20 53.09 3.71
C GLY A 82 -9.97 52.15 2.80
N SER A 83 -10.39 52.69 1.66
CA SER A 83 -11.11 51.95 0.63
C SER A 83 -10.68 52.39 -0.77
N ALA A 84 -10.53 51.44 -1.69
CA ALA A 84 -10.43 51.68 -3.13
C ALA A 84 -11.58 50.97 -3.85
N GLY A 85 -12.40 51.74 -4.55
CA GLY A 85 -13.51 51.30 -5.37
C GLY A 85 -13.19 51.46 -6.85
N ALA A 86 -13.47 50.42 -7.64
CA ALA A 86 -13.42 50.47 -9.10
C ALA A 86 -14.68 49.82 -9.69
N SER A 87 -15.30 50.47 -10.67
CA SER A 87 -16.50 49.95 -11.34
C SER A 87 -16.62 50.41 -12.79
N GLN A 88 -17.27 49.56 -13.60
CA GLN A 88 -17.60 49.83 -14.98
C GLN A 88 -19.01 49.30 -15.29
N ALA A 89 -19.78 50.04 -16.08
CA ALA A 89 -21.12 49.66 -16.49
C ALA A 89 -21.35 49.96 -17.98
N PRO A 90 -21.67 48.96 -18.83
CA PRO A 90 -21.86 47.54 -18.53
C PRO A 90 -20.54 46.78 -18.29
N VAL A 91 -20.62 45.73 -17.44
CA VAL A 91 -19.47 44.96 -16.91
C VAL A 91 -18.66 44.19 -17.96
N GLU A 92 -19.24 43.89 -19.12
CA GLU A 92 -18.60 43.11 -20.19
C GLU A 92 -17.84 43.99 -21.23
N SER A 93 -17.54 45.24 -20.91
CA SER A 93 -16.90 46.15 -21.85
C SER A 93 -15.40 45.88 -22.03
N PRO A 94 -14.88 45.75 -23.27
CA PRO A 94 -13.45 45.66 -23.52
C PRO A 94 -12.73 47.04 -23.50
N SER A 95 -13.41 48.14 -23.16
CA SER A 95 -12.88 49.51 -23.27
C SER A 95 -12.32 50.08 -21.96
N GLY A 96 -11.10 49.68 -21.61
CA GLY A 96 -10.34 50.29 -20.50
C GLY A 96 -10.77 49.78 -19.12
N ILE A 97 -9.77 49.58 -18.26
CA ILE A 97 -9.95 49.07 -16.89
C ILE A 97 -9.93 50.28 -15.95
N ALA A 98 -11.03 50.53 -15.23
CA ALA A 98 -11.03 51.49 -14.14
C ALA A 98 -10.05 51.03 -13.06
N ARG A 99 -9.21 51.94 -12.58
CA ARG A 99 -8.24 51.69 -11.50
C ARG A 99 -8.47 52.73 -10.40
N ALA A 100 -8.43 52.27 -9.16
CA ALA A 100 -8.28 53.09 -7.97
C ALA A 100 -7.12 52.53 -7.16
N GLU A 101 -6.32 53.41 -6.58
CA GLU A 101 -5.18 53.07 -5.74
C GLU A 101 -5.12 54.10 -4.61
N ALA A 102 -4.75 53.67 -3.41
CA ALA A 102 -4.30 54.60 -2.38
C ALA A 102 -3.08 54.00 -1.67
N GLN A 103 -2.14 54.88 -1.34
CA GLN A 103 -0.90 54.52 -0.66
C GLN A 103 -0.67 55.43 0.54
N ALA A 104 0.01 54.90 1.54
CA ALA A 104 0.49 55.61 2.72
C ALA A 104 1.89 55.08 3.04
N LEU A 105 2.84 55.98 3.30
CA LEU A 105 4.19 55.60 3.73
C LEU A 105 4.61 56.44 4.93
N LEU A 106 4.72 55.82 6.10
CA LEU A 106 5.35 56.43 7.25
C LEU A 106 6.86 56.19 7.21
N LEU A 107 7.66 57.24 7.38
CA LEU A 107 9.10 57.17 7.53
C LEU A 107 9.53 57.68 8.92
N LEU A 108 10.05 56.78 9.74
CA LEU A 108 10.60 57.06 11.06
C LEU A 108 12.13 56.98 11.02
N ASN A 109 12.81 58.12 11.14
CA ASN A 109 14.27 58.13 11.31
C ASN A 109 14.59 58.03 12.81
N VAL A 110 15.24 56.94 13.20
CA VAL A 110 15.60 56.60 14.58
C VAL A 110 17.13 56.66 14.72
N GLU A 111 17.61 57.25 15.82
CA GLU A 111 19.03 57.25 16.18
C GLU A 111 19.16 56.50 17.51
N VAL A 112 19.78 55.33 17.49
CA VAL A 112 20.06 54.51 18.68
C VAL A 112 21.40 54.95 19.25
N ALA A 113 21.38 55.53 20.46
CA ALA A 113 22.54 56.18 21.06
C ALA A 113 22.92 55.52 22.39
N GLY A 114 23.95 54.67 22.36
CA GLY A 114 24.57 54.10 23.57
C GLY A 114 24.62 52.59 23.57
N GLN A 115 23.52 51.95 23.97
CA GLN A 115 23.34 50.49 24.00
C GLN A 115 22.43 50.05 22.85
N SER A 116 22.35 48.74 22.61
CA SER A 116 21.37 48.16 21.70
C SER A 116 19.96 48.31 22.27
N GLU A 117 18.95 48.49 21.40
CA GLU A 117 17.55 48.69 21.79
C GLU A 117 16.66 47.71 21.02
N THR A 118 15.66 47.11 21.66
CA THR A 118 14.74 46.19 20.98
C THR A 118 13.59 46.93 20.30
N LEU A 119 13.48 46.66 19.01
CA LEU A 119 12.39 47.08 18.13
C LEU A 119 11.37 45.94 18.02
N SER A 120 10.21 46.11 18.64
CA SER A 120 9.05 45.25 18.43
C SER A 120 8.10 45.88 17.42
N PHE A 121 7.61 45.10 16.46
CA PHE A 121 6.58 45.49 15.51
C PHE A 121 5.48 44.42 15.47
N GLU A 122 4.27 44.84 15.83
CA GLU A 122 3.05 44.04 15.72
C GLU A 122 2.10 44.77 14.77
N ALA A 123 1.50 44.07 13.82
CA ALA A 123 0.52 44.63 12.91
C ALA A 123 -0.65 43.67 12.65
N ASP A 124 -1.82 44.05 13.16
CA ASP A 124 -3.11 43.44 12.88
C ASP A 124 -3.75 44.13 11.66
N ALA A 125 -4.35 43.36 10.77
CA ALA A 125 -4.88 43.80 9.48
C ALA A 125 -6.21 43.13 9.15
N ALA A 126 -7.29 43.87 9.36
CA ALA A 126 -8.62 43.51 8.87
C ALA A 126 -8.78 43.94 7.41
N LEU A 127 -8.67 42.97 6.49
CA LEU A 127 -8.91 43.14 5.06
C LEU A 127 -10.30 42.59 4.68
N SER A 128 -11.05 43.35 3.88
CA SER A 128 -12.24 42.84 3.19
C SER A 128 -12.25 43.28 1.73
N ILE A 129 -12.24 42.29 0.83
CA ILE A 129 -12.38 42.48 -0.62
C ILE A 129 -13.78 42.02 -1.02
N THR A 130 -14.62 42.94 -1.49
CA THR A 130 -15.98 42.64 -1.98
C THR A 130 -16.02 42.80 -3.50
N ARG A 131 -16.49 41.77 -4.21
CA ARG A 131 -16.62 41.75 -5.68
C ARG A 131 -18.06 41.48 -6.11
N GLY A 132 -18.53 42.23 -7.10
CA GLY A 132 -19.83 42.06 -7.75
C GLY A 132 -19.78 41.40 -9.13
N GLY A 133 -18.66 40.76 -9.53
CA GLY A 133 -18.56 40.08 -10.82
C GLY A 133 -17.17 39.56 -11.22
N PRO A 134 -17.06 38.90 -12.39
CA PRO A 134 -15.94 38.00 -12.73
C PRO A 134 -14.67 38.68 -13.29
N GLN A 135 -14.62 40.01 -13.41
CA GLN A 135 -13.48 40.74 -14.00
C GLN A 135 -12.95 41.86 -13.09
N GLY A 136 -12.90 41.59 -11.78
CA GLY A 136 -12.29 42.47 -10.77
C GLY A 136 -10.99 41.88 -10.20
N PHE A 137 -10.05 42.75 -9.86
CA PHE A 137 -8.80 42.50 -9.15
C PHE A 137 -8.69 43.46 -7.96
N GLY A 138 -8.36 42.92 -6.80
CA GLY A 138 -8.07 43.70 -5.59
C GLY A 138 -6.76 43.21 -4.98
N ALA A 139 -5.92 44.15 -4.56
CA ALA A 139 -4.70 43.86 -3.83
C ALA A 139 -4.50 44.85 -2.68
N THR A 140 -3.91 44.37 -1.58
CA THR A 140 -3.34 45.20 -0.52
C THR A 140 -1.94 44.71 -0.20
N ASP A 141 -1.04 45.63 0.14
CA ASP A 141 0.29 45.35 0.68
C ASP A 141 0.47 46.17 1.96
N VAL A 142 0.86 45.49 3.03
CA VAL A 142 1.37 46.14 4.26
C VAL A 142 2.84 45.75 4.38
N SER A 143 3.74 46.71 4.23
CA SER A 143 5.18 46.49 4.27
C SER A 143 5.83 47.20 5.46
N PHE A 144 6.74 46.50 6.12
CA PHE A 144 7.60 46.98 7.18
C PHE A 144 9.05 46.77 6.75
N ARG A 145 9.83 47.85 6.67
CA ARG A 145 11.25 47.80 6.33
C ARG A 145 12.08 48.56 7.36
N VAL A 146 13.23 48.00 7.68
CA VAL A 146 14.28 48.67 8.45
C VAL A 146 15.50 48.78 7.56
N LEU A 147 16.00 50.01 7.38
CA LEU A 147 17.23 50.30 6.66
C LEU A 147 18.28 50.85 7.62
N ARG A 148 19.54 50.41 7.46
CA ARG A 148 20.72 50.92 8.18
C ARG A 148 21.67 51.53 7.16
N ASP A 149 22.05 52.78 7.33
CA ASP A 149 22.91 53.55 6.40
C ASP A 149 22.44 53.57 4.91
N GLY A 150 21.17 53.25 4.65
CA GLY A 150 20.58 53.17 3.31
C GLY A 150 20.56 51.78 2.68
N GLU A 151 21.08 50.75 3.35
CA GLU A 151 20.96 49.34 2.95
C GLU A 151 19.81 48.67 3.74
N LEU A 152 19.11 47.72 3.10
CA LEU A 152 18.00 46.98 3.72
C LEU A 152 18.54 46.02 4.78
N PHE A 153 18.08 46.20 6.03
CA PHE A 153 18.49 45.41 7.18
C PHE A 153 17.47 44.34 7.56
N ARG A 154 16.17 44.66 7.48
CA ARG A 154 15.05 43.71 7.67
C ARG A 154 13.86 44.15 6.83
N GLU A 155 13.12 43.18 6.30
CA GLU A 155 11.83 43.39 5.63
C GLU A 155 10.82 42.35 6.14
N ALA A 156 9.58 42.78 6.32
CA ALA A 156 8.41 41.93 6.45
C ALA A 156 7.30 42.56 5.60
N SER A 157 6.56 41.77 4.82
CA SER A 157 5.42 42.27 4.05
C SER A 157 4.27 41.27 4.07
N LEU A 158 3.06 41.80 4.08
CA LEU A 158 1.81 41.06 3.91
C LEU A 158 1.16 41.53 2.61
N LEU A 159 1.52 40.85 1.52
CA LEU A 159 0.92 41.05 0.20
C LEU A 159 -0.29 40.12 0.05
N CYS A 160 -1.47 40.71 -0.03
CA CYS A 160 -2.74 40.01 -0.24
C CYS A 160 -3.30 40.34 -1.61
N VAL A 161 -3.36 39.33 -2.47
CA VAL A 161 -3.84 39.39 -3.85
C VAL A 161 -4.86 38.27 -4.06
N ASP A 162 -5.96 38.58 -4.74
CA ASP A 162 -6.96 37.58 -5.11
C ASP A 162 -7.35 37.79 -6.59
N GLU A 163 -7.14 36.76 -7.41
CA GLU A 163 -7.39 36.75 -8.86
C GLU A 163 -8.51 35.77 -9.23
N VAL A 164 -9.58 36.31 -9.80
CA VAL A 164 -10.58 35.63 -10.67
C VAL A 164 -11.10 34.26 -10.20
N GLY A 165 -12.27 34.23 -9.54
CA GLY A 165 -13.10 33.00 -9.59
C GLY A 165 -14.30 32.89 -8.65
N ASN A 166 -14.15 33.25 -7.37
CA ASN A 166 -15.11 32.87 -6.34
C ASN A 166 -16.00 34.04 -5.86
N GLU A 167 -17.32 33.88 -5.96
CA GLU A 167 -18.28 34.73 -5.25
C GLU A 167 -18.28 34.36 -3.76
N GLY A 168 -17.65 35.21 -2.96
CA GLY A 168 -17.43 34.99 -1.52
C GLY A 168 -15.95 35.19 -1.20
N GLY A 169 -15.58 36.41 -0.80
CA GLY A 169 -14.19 36.82 -0.63
C GLY A 169 -13.44 35.95 0.39
N ALA A 170 -12.22 35.54 0.03
CA ALA A 170 -11.31 34.87 0.95
C ALA A 170 -10.87 35.85 2.06
N ALA A 171 -10.91 35.39 3.32
CA ALA A 171 -10.23 36.09 4.40
C ALA A 171 -8.72 35.85 4.27
N CYS A 172 -7.95 36.92 4.13
CA CYS A 172 -6.49 36.85 4.21
C CYS A 172 -6.02 36.48 5.62
N PRO A 173 -4.80 35.92 5.78
CA PRO A 173 -4.16 35.83 7.09
C PRO A 173 -4.10 37.22 7.72
N SER A 174 -4.56 37.33 8.97
CA SER A 174 -5.00 38.61 9.55
C SER A 174 -3.89 39.47 10.15
N ALA A 175 -2.63 39.03 10.14
CA ALA A 175 -1.54 39.77 10.78
C ALA A 175 -0.19 39.51 10.10
N ILE A 176 0.71 40.48 10.23
CA ILE A 176 2.15 40.19 10.17
C ILE A 176 2.52 39.60 11.54
N PRO A 177 3.15 38.40 11.60
CA PRO A 177 3.57 37.82 12.88
C PRO A 177 4.44 38.81 13.68
N PRO A 178 4.31 38.86 15.02
CA PRO A 178 5.10 39.77 15.86
C PRO A 178 6.59 39.65 15.54
N LEU A 179 7.21 40.78 15.17
CA LEU A 179 8.62 40.85 14.82
C LEU A 179 9.38 41.56 15.93
N THR A 180 10.40 40.90 16.46
CA THR A 180 11.35 41.48 17.42
C THR A 180 12.74 41.56 16.78
N LEU A 181 13.39 42.71 16.87
CA LEU A 181 14.68 42.99 16.22
C LEU A 181 15.55 43.84 17.14
N LEU A 182 16.76 43.37 17.46
CA LEU A 182 17.74 44.13 18.23
C LEU A 182 18.44 45.16 17.34
N LEU A 183 18.36 46.45 17.70
CA LEU A 183 19.01 47.55 17.00
C LEU A 183 20.30 47.96 17.72
N GLU A 184 21.46 47.66 17.14
CA GLU A 184 22.75 48.20 17.62
C GLU A 184 22.80 49.74 17.55
N PRO A 185 23.70 50.41 18.30
CA PRO A 185 23.96 51.84 18.15
C PRO A 185 24.22 52.26 16.69
N GLY A 186 23.42 53.21 16.18
CA GLY A 186 23.42 53.58 14.77
C GLY A 186 22.19 54.38 14.34
N GLY A 187 22.21 54.85 13.09
CA GLY A 187 21.06 55.50 12.45
C GLY A 187 20.25 54.51 11.62
N TYR A 188 18.94 54.48 11.86
CA TYR A 188 17.99 53.62 11.15
C TYR A 188 16.88 54.44 10.51
N ALA A 189 16.44 54.02 9.33
CA ALA A 189 15.20 54.46 8.72
C ALA A 189 14.21 53.29 8.76
N ILE A 190 13.09 53.48 9.44
CA ILE A 190 12.00 52.51 9.52
C ILE A 190 10.86 53.01 8.64
N GLU A 191 10.46 52.18 7.68
CA GLU A 191 9.40 52.45 6.73
C GLU A 191 8.21 51.54 7.04
N VAL A 192 7.03 52.13 7.23
CA VAL A 192 5.75 51.40 7.31
C VAL A 192 4.90 51.84 6.14
N GLY A 193 4.83 50.98 5.12
CA GLY A 193 4.03 51.16 3.92
C GLY A 193 2.68 50.45 4.04
N VAL A 194 1.62 51.11 3.58
CA VAL A 194 0.34 50.48 3.27
C VAL A 194 -0.07 50.94 1.88
N SER A 195 -0.33 50.00 0.97
CA SER A 195 -0.94 50.29 -0.32
C SER A 195 -2.13 49.38 -0.55
N PHE A 196 -3.18 49.89 -1.17
CA PHE A 196 -4.29 49.09 -1.65
C PHE A 196 -4.76 49.59 -3.01
N SER A 197 -5.10 48.66 -3.89
CA SER A 197 -5.53 48.93 -5.24
C SER A 197 -6.71 48.05 -5.64
N ALA A 198 -7.64 48.65 -6.39
CA ALA A 198 -8.77 47.99 -7.02
C ALA A 198 -8.72 48.28 -8.52
N SER A 199 -8.88 47.25 -9.35
CA SER A 199 -9.01 47.43 -10.79
C SER A 199 -9.96 46.42 -11.40
N GLY A 200 -10.84 46.84 -12.32
CA GLY A 200 -11.74 45.87 -12.94
C GLY A 200 -12.90 46.44 -13.76
N GLY A 201 -13.57 45.51 -14.46
CA GLY A 201 -14.81 45.74 -15.19
C GLY A 201 -16.08 45.56 -14.33
N ALA A 202 -15.97 44.93 -13.16
CA ALA A 202 -17.08 44.73 -12.22
C ALA A 202 -16.88 45.57 -10.94
N PRO A 203 -17.95 45.95 -10.20
CA PRO A 203 -17.83 46.63 -8.92
C PRO A 203 -16.93 45.86 -7.97
N THR A 204 -15.78 46.45 -7.65
CA THR A 204 -14.74 45.89 -6.79
C THR A 204 -14.45 46.92 -5.72
N GLU A 205 -14.68 46.56 -4.46
CA GLU A 205 -14.40 47.40 -3.30
C GLU A 205 -13.39 46.67 -2.42
N VAL A 206 -12.19 47.23 -2.32
CA VAL A 206 -11.18 46.81 -1.35
C VAL A 206 -11.29 47.75 -0.16
N SER A 207 -11.61 47.23 1.01
CA SER A 207 -11.58 47.97 2.27
C SER A 207 -10.52 47.35 3.18
N HIS A 208 -9.64 48.19 3.70
CA HIS A 208 -8.51 47.80 4.53
C HIS A 208 -8.54 48.58 5.84
N THR A 209 -8.26 47.91 6.95
CA THR A 209 -7.96 48.55 8.24
C THR A 209 -6.82 47.79 8.89
N SER A 210 -5.63 48.38 8.91
CA SER A 210 -4.54 47.90 9.77
C SER A 210 -4.36 48.79 10.98
N THR A 211 -4.05 48.15 12.11
CA THR A 211 -3.51 48.79 13.31
C THR A 211 -2.16 48.16 13.59
N TRP A 212 -1.12 49.00 13.68
CA TRP A 212 0.23 48.56 13.98
C TRP A 212 0.76 49.29 15.21
N THR A 213 1.58 48.57 15.98
CA THR A 213 2.28 49.08 17.14
C THR A 213 3.77 48.80 16.95
N LEU A 214 4.55 49.88 16.88
CA LEU A 214 6.00 49.85 16.90
C LEU A 214 6.46 50.22 18.33
N GLY A 215 6.92 49.23 19.08
CA GLY A 215 7.65 49.45 20.31
C GLY A 215 9.13 49.70 19.99
N ILE A 216 9.61 50.92 20.20
CA ILE A 216 11.03 51.15 20.48
C ILE A 216 11.13 51.18 22.01
N THR A 217 11.04 50.02 22.62
CA THR A 217 11.33 49.88 24.05
C THR A 217 12.82 50.07 24.23
N GLY A 218 13.18 50.99 25.13
CA GLY A 218 14.53 50.94 25.67
C GLY A 218 14.64 49.61 26.40
N GLU A 219 15.70 48.82 26.18
CA GLU A 219 15.79 47.50 26.81
C GLU A 219 15.98 47.61 28.34
N SER A 220 14.83 47.65 29.01
CA SER A 220 14.62 47.06 30.33
C SER A 220 14.01 45.66 30.25
N GLY A 221 13.72 45.18 29.04
CA GLY A 221 13.78 43.73 28.75
C GLY A 221 15.22 43.29 29.01
N CYS A 222 15.41 42.33 29.90
CA CYS A 222 16.73 42.08 30.49
C CYS A 222 17.59 41.13 29.65
N VAL A 223 17.78 41.45 28.35
CA VAL A 223 18.80 40.82 27.52
C VAL A 223 20.18 41.26 28.03
N ARG A 224 20.67 40.53 29.02
CA ARG A 224 21.94 40.80 29.69
C ARG A 224 23.07 40.34 28.76
N GLU A 225 23.43 41.19 27.78
CA GLU A 225 24.58 40.95 26.89
C GLU A 225 25.83 40.59 27.70
N TRP A 226 26.28 39.34 27.55
CA TRP A 226 27.42 38.82 28.27
C TRP A 226 28.71 39.42 27.72
N ALA A 227 29.39 40.24 28.53
CA ALA A 227 30.68 40.82 28.20
C ALA A 227 31.81 39.75 28.14
N ALA A 228 31.86 39.03 27.03
CA ALA A 228 32.94 38.15 26.56
C ALA A 228 33.61 37.19 27.58
N PRO A 229 32.87 36.27 28.23
CA PRO A 229 33.48 35.07 28.81
C PRO A 229 33.67 34.00 27.73
N VAL A 230 34.92 33.55 27.53
CA VAL A 230 35.23 32.34 26.72
C VAL A 230 34.93 31.04 27.51
N SER A 231 34.58 31.19 28.78
CA SER A 231 34.11 30.15 29.70
C SER A 231 33.44 30.78 30.92
N GLY A 232 32.54 30.04 31.57
CA GLY A 232 31.86 30.46 32.79
C GLY A 232 31.43 29.28 33.65
N ALA A 233 30.99 29.55 34.88
CA ALA A 233 30.46 28.56 35.82
C ALA A 233 29.22 29.09 36.54
N PHE A 234 28.18 28.25 36.62
CA PHE A 234 26.88 28.55 37.23
C PHE A 234 26.75 27.74 38.53
N SER A 235 26.85 28.41 39.69
CA SER A 235 27.03 27.75 40.99
C SER A 235 25.87 27.89 41.97
N ASP A 236 25.08 28.95 41.79
CA ASP A 236 23.76 29.17 42.35
C ASP A 236 23.11 30.33 41.56
N ASP A 237 21.81 30.53 41.76
CA ASP A 237 20.96 31.53 41.09
C ASP A 237 21.54 32.96 41.18
N ASP A 238 22.24 33.28 42.27
CA ASP A 238 22.82 34.58 42.64
C ASP A 238 24.26 34.79 42.12
N ASN A 239 24.91 33.74 41.59
CA ASN A 239 26.37 33.60 41.54
C ASN A 239 26.85 32.89 40.26
N TRP A 240 26.72 33.62 39.15
CA TRP A 240 27.29 33.29 37.85
C TRP A 240 28.72 33.85 37.75
N SER A 241 29.69 33.02 37.33
CA SER A 241 31.11 33.38 37.22
C SER A 241 31.58 33.32 35.75
N PRO A 242 32.39 34.28 35.25
CA PRO A 242 32.95 35.44 35.96
C PRO A 242 31.89 36.49 36.32
N ALA A 243 32.10 37.16 37.46
CA ALA A 243 31.16 38.09 38.10
C ALA A 243 30.96 39.44 37.38
N THR A 244 31.12 39.47 36.06
CA THR A 244 30.59 40.52 35.17
C THR A 244 29.14 40.22 34.75
N ALA A 245 28.60 39.06 35.14
CA ALA A 245 27.18 38.74 35.06
C ALA A 245 26.33 39.83 35.74
N PRO A 246 25.34 40.42 35.05
CA PRO A 246 24.42 41.35 35.70
C PRO A 246 23.43 40.53 36.56
N ARG A 247 23.31 40.77 37.87
CA ARG A 247 22.36 40.08 38.77
C ARG A 247 20.89 40.40 38.49
N ASP A 248 20.01 39.41 38.42
CA ASP A 248 18.58 39.67 38.55
C ASP A 248 18.28 40.38 39.89
N THR A 249 17.34 41.31 39.83
CA THR A 249 16.89 42.13 40.97
C THR A 249 15.42 41.89 41.32
N GLY A 250 14.81 40.86 40.73
CA GLY A 250 13.41 40.49 40.91
C GLY A 250 12.50 40.95 39.77
N ASP A 251 13.05 41.08 38.56
CA ASP A 251 12.32 41.56 37.37
C ASP A 251 11.91 40.41 36.41
N GLY A 252 12.40 39.18 36.65
CA GLY A 252 11.89 37.95 36.02
C GLY A 252 12.30 37.75 34.56
N CYS A 253 13.57 38.03 34.24
CA CYS A 253 14.10 38.01 32.88
C CYS A 253 15.37 37.16 32.83
N ASP A 254 15.22 35.84 32.65
CA ASP A 254 16.31 34.87 32.79
C ASP A 254 16.71 34.21 31.46
N ASP A 255 16.78 35.00 30.38
CA ASP A 255 17.23 34.53 29.05
C ASP A 255 18.76 34.43 28.92
N ALA A 256 19.24 33.28 28.47
CA ALA A 256 20.65 33.00 28.27
C ALA A 256 21.02 32.97 26.77
N LEU A 257 21.77 33.97 26.31
CA LEU A 257 22.31 34.01 24.95
C LEU A 257 23.79 33.56 24.90
N LEU A 258 24.06 32.48 24.16
CA LEU A 258 25.40 31.97 23.88
C LEU A 258 25.76 32.22 22.40
N ASN A 259 26.51 33.30 22.17
CA ASN A 259 26.90 33.79 20.83
C ASN A 259 28.40 33.64 20.51
N LEU A 260 29.16 32.89 21.32
CA LEU A 260 30.60 32.67 21.13
C LEU A 260 31.01 31.23 21.48
N PRO A 261 32.05 30.65 20.83
CA PRO A 261 32.59 29.35 21.21
C PRO A 261 33.23 29.36 22.61
N GLY A 262 32.87 28.41 23.48
CA GLY A 262 33.40 28.30 24.85
C GLY A 262 32.92 27.06 25.61
N THR A 263 33.43 26.84 26.83
CA THR A 263 32.97 25.78 27.75
C THR A 263 32.30 26.40 28.98
N PHE A 264 31.09 25.96 29.32
CA PHE A 264 30.24 26.56 30.35
C PHE A 264 29.84 25.50 31.40
N GLU A 265 30.30 25.65 32.64
CA GLU A 265 30.16 24.65 33.70
C GLU A 265 28.91 24.92 34.58
N ILE A 266 27.80 24.25 34.30
CA ILE A 266 26.59 24.24 35.15
C ILE A 266 26.88 23.39 36.39
N THR A 267 27.40 24.01 37.44
CA THR A 267 27.75 23.31 38.67
C THR A 267 26.48 22.91 39.44
N TYR A 268 25.55 23.86 39.60
CA TYR A 268 24.18 23.65 40.08
C TYR A 268 23.39 24.95 39.88
N ALA A 269 22.19 24.89 39.29
CA ALA A 269 21.26 26.02 39.27
C ALA A 269 19.84 25.49 39.42
N ALA A 270 19.19 25.83 40.53
CA ALA A 270 17.74 25.69 40.69
C ALA A 270 17.01 26.99 40.28
N ALA A 271 17.74 27.91 39.65
CA ALA A 271 17.20 29.01 38.86
C ALA A 271 16.46 28.42 37.66
N ALA A 272 15.18 28.76 37.54
CA ALA A 272 14.46 28.56 36.30
C ALA A 272 14.89 29.68 35.35
N ALA A 273 15.86 29.40 34.49
CA ALA A 273 16.10 30.25 33.34
C ALA A 273 14.88 30.18 32.41
N ASP A 274 14.63 31.21 31.62
CA ASP A 274 13.45 31.19 30.75
C ASP A 274 13.77 30.51 29.42
N SER A 275 14.68 31.09 28.63
CA SER A 275 15.21 30.46 27.41
C SER A 275 16.73 30.35 27.35
N LEU A 276 17.22 29.44 26.50
CA LEU A 276 18.63 29.28 26.11
C LEU A 276 18.77 29.36 24.59
N SER A 277 19.32 30.46 24.08
CA SER A 277 19.59 30.67 22.65
C SER A 277 21.07 30.51 22.32
N VAL A 278 21.39 29.70 21.32
CA VAL A 278 22.75 29.39 20.85
C VAL A 278 22.86 29.76 19.38
N LEU A 279 23.48 30.91 19.09
CA LEU A 279 23.53 31.47 17.72
C LEU A 279 24.85 31.20 16.99
N GLN A 280 25.96 31.01 17.71
CA GLN A 280 27.28 30.75 17.12
C GLN A 280 28.17 29.91 18.04
N GLY A 281 29.01 29.05 17.44
CA GLY A 281 30.07 28.34 18.14
C GLY A 281 29.65 26.96 18.65
N GLY A 282 30.25 26.56 19.78
CA GLY A 282 30.11 25.23 20.36
C GLY A 282 30.08 25.20 21.88
N PRO A 283 29.12 25.88 22.55
CA PRO A 283 28.95 25.78 24.00
C PRO A 283 28.86 24.34 24.50
N VAL A 284 29.69 24.02 25.49
CA VAL A 284 29.67 22.74 26.20
C VAL A 284 29.16 22.95 27.62
N LEU A 285 27.97 22.41 27.93
CA LEU A 285 27.36 22.38 29.26
C LEU A 285 27.91 21.20 30.08
N ARG A 286 28.26 21.43 31.35
CA ARG A 286 28.84 20.41 32.26
C ARG A 286 28.29 20.52 33.67
N GLY A 287 27.70 19.44 34.20
CA GLY A 287 27.55 19.21 35.64
C GLY A 287 26.15 18.80 36.10
N GLY A 288 25.41 19.76 36.67
CA GLY A 288 24.13 19.58 37.37
C GLY A 288 22.90 19.59 36.46
N SER A 289 21.78 20.09 37.00
CA SER A 289 20.52 20.24 36.28
C SER A 289 20.30 21.72 35.89
N LEU A 290 19.65 21.94 34.74
CA LEU A 290 19.15 23.22 34.23
C LEU A 290 17.69 23.03 33.84
N ALA A 291 16.81 23.93 34.28
CA ALA A 291 15.39 23.95 33.91
C ALA A 291 15.04 25.26 33.16
N LEU A 292 14.41 25.13 31.99
CA LEU A 292 14.08 26.21 31.06
C LEU A 292 12.57 26.25 30.81
N ARG A 293 11.91 27.39 31.03
CA ARG A 293 10.44 27.51 31.04
C ARG A 293 9.80 27.99 29.74
N GLY A 294 10.49 28.82 28.96
CA GLY A 294 10.00 29.34 27.68
C GLY A 294 8.72 30.19 27.79
N GLU A 295 8.60 31.06 28.80
CA GLU A 295 7.46 31.98 28.91
C GLU A 295 7.33 32.91 27.68
N ASP A 296 8.45 33.28 27.03
CA ASP A 296 8.48 34.14 25.83
C ASP A 296 8.89 33.45 24.49
N GLY A 297 9.08 32.12 24.44
CA GLY A 297 9.42 31.44 23.17
C GLY A 297 9.96 30.01 23.28
N ASN A 298 10.84 29.62 22.34
CA ASN A 298 11.50 28.31 22.38
C ASN A 298 12.47 28.25 23.57
N ALA A 299 12.22 27.37 24.55
CA ALA A 299 13.01 27.27 25.77
C ALA A 299 14.48 26.88 25.49
N VAL A 300 14.75 26.11 24.43
CA VAL A 300 16.08 25.94 23.81
C VAL A 300 16.01 26.26 22.33
N ALA A 301 16.91 27.12 21.83
CA ALA A 301 17.05 27.41 20.41
C ALA A 301 18.53 27.30 19.98
N VAL A 302 18.86 26.36 19.09
CA VAL A 302 20.18 26.26 18.47
C VAL A 302 20.06 26.58 16.99
N SER A 303 20.77 27.60 16.51
CA SER A 303 20.57 28.10 15.15
C SER A 303 21.83 28.43 14.37
N GLY A 304 21.67 28.69 13.06
CA GLY A 304 22.78 28.95 12.14
C GLY A 304 23.70 27.74 12.01
N ALA A 305 25.00 27.92 12.22
CA ALA A 305 26.01 26.86 12.23
C ALA A 305 26.52 26.56 13.65
N ALA A 306 25.65 26.71 14.66
CA ALA A 306 26.02 26.54 16.06
C ALA A 306 25.77 25.11 16.57
N SER A 307 26.49 24.73 17.62
CA SER A 307 26.38 23.43 18.25
C SER A 307 26.22 23.56 19.77
N LEU A 308 25.26 22.88 20.36
CA LEU A 308 25.13 22.73 21.81
C LEU A 308 25.61 21.33 22.20
N THR A 309 26.52 21.22 23.17
CA THR A 309 26.94 19.94 23.74
C THR A 309 26.55 19.88 25.21
N VAL A 310 25.84 18.85 25.65
CA VAL A 310 25.64 18.52 27.06
C VAL A 310 26.61 17.40 27.41
N ASP A 311 27.67 17.71 28.13
CA ASP A 311 28.78 16.79 28.43
C ASP A 311 28.54 15.96 29.71
N SER A 312 27.71 16.48 30.62
CA SER A 312 27.14 15.78 31.78
C SER A 312 26.04 16.63 32.41
N GLY A 313 25.03 15.99 33.02
CA GLY A 313 23.93 16.68 33.71
C GLY A 313 22.55 16.40 33.13
N SER A 314 21.57 17.23 33.48
CA SER A 314 20.24 17.22 32.87
C SER A 314 19.81 18.61 32.39
N VAL A 315 19.14 18.67 31.24
CA VAL A 315 18.44 19.87 30.74
C VAL A 315 16.96 19.54 30.67
N GLU A 316 16.14 20.19 31.48
CA GLU A 316 14.69 20.21 31.34
C GLU A 316 14.31 21.50 30.60
N ALA A 317 13.54 21.40 29.53
CA ALA A 317 13.12 22.54 28.71
C ALA A 317 11.66 22.39 28.32
N ASP A 318 10.92 23.49 28.19
CA ASP A 318 9.57 23.38 27.65
C ASP A 318 9.59 22.91 26.19
N SER A 319 10.25 23.68 25.34
CA SER A 319 10.37 23.45 23.90
C SER A 319 11.82 23.53 23.44
N ALA A 320 12.16 22.86 22.34
CA ALA A 320 13.50 22.84 21.78
C ALA A 320 13.49 22.90 20.24
N LEU A 321 14.18 23.89 19.66
CA LEU A 321 14.35 24.06 18.22
C LEU A 321 15.84 23.98 17.85
N ILE A 322 16.20 23.05 16.97
CA ILE A 322 17.57 22.89 16.43
C ILE A 322 17.49 23.12 14.92
N SER A 323 17.66 24.37 14.46
CA SER A 323 17.42 24.74 13.05
C SER A 323 18.37 25.81 12.53
N GLY A 324 19.08 25.50 11.45
CA GLY A 324 19.97 26.45 10.78
C GLY A 324 20.70 25.81 9.61
N SER A 325 21.84 26.35 9.20
CA SER A 325 22.64 25.75 8.11
C SER A 325 23.35 24.45 8.55
N ASP A 326 23.85 24.40 9.79
CA ASP A 326 24.59 23.28 10.40
C ASP A 326 24.29 23.22 11.92
N ALA A 327 23.04 23.44 12.32
CA ALA A 327 22.66 23.47 13.74
C ALA A 327 22.74 22.07 14.37
N SER A 328 23.30 21.93 15.58
CA SER A 328 23.39 20.61 16.23
C SER A 328 23.27 20.59 17.75
N LEU A 329 22.67 19.51 18.28
CA LEU A 329 22.59 19.17 19.70
C LEU A 329 23.33 17.84 19.93
N ASN A 330 24.23 17.81 20.93
CA ASN A 330 25.08 16.66 21.23
C ASN A 330 24.95 16.28 22.71
N LEU A 331 24.30 15.16 23.03
CA LEU A 331 24.27 14.62 24.39
C LEU A 331 25.42 13.61 24.55
N ARG A 332 26.25 13.76 25.58
CA ARG A 332 27.38 12.86 25.88
C ARG A 332 26.98 11.74 26.85
N PRO A 333 27.80 10.69 27.00
CA PRO A 333 27.54 9.59 27.93
C PRO A 333 27.24 10.05 29.37
N GLY A 334 26.02 9.78 29.86
CA GLY A 334 25.55 10.22 31.18
C GLY A 334 24.92 11.61 31.22
N ALA A 335 24.72 12.27 30.08
CA ALA A 335 23.90 13.48 29.96
C ALA A 335 22.45 13.13 29.63
N SER A 336 21.53 14.01 30.02
CA SER A 336 20.11 13.87 29.74
C SER A 336 19.46 15.17 29.29
N MET A 337 18.42 15.09 28.46
CA MET A 337 17.55 16.21 28.12
C MET A 337 16.09 15.75 28.14
N THR A 338 15.20 16.56 28.70
CA THR A 338 13.75 16.37 28.73
C THR A 338 13.07 17.59 28.13
N VAL A 339 12.20 17.41 27.15
CA VAL A 339 11.45 18.48 26.46
C VAL A 339 9.96 18.28 26.72
N THR A 340 9.22 19.25 27.27
CA THR A 340 7.82 19.02 27.71
C THR A 340 6.73 19.25 26.67
N THR A 341 6.95 20.07 25.64
CA THR A 341 5.91 20.40 24.63
C THR A 341 6.30 19.98 23.21
N ALA A 342 7.43 20.45 22.68
CA ALA A 342 7.84 20.14 21.30
C ALA A 342 9.35 20.15 21.10
N LEU A 343 9.87 19.14 20.39
CA LEU A 343 11.23 19.11 19.85
C LEU A 343 11.16 19.20 18.31
N GLU A 344 11.77 20.23 17.72
CA GLU A 344 11.79 20.45 16.27
C GLU A 344 13.24 20.53 15.75
N THR A 345 13.51 19.92 14.59
CA THR A 345 14.72 20.19 13.80
C THR A 345 14.36 20.63 12.39
N GLY A 346 15.14 21.55 11.79
CA GLY A 346 14.96 22.01 10.41
C GLY A 346 13.55 22.57 10.12
N ARG A 347 13.30 23.83 10.48
CA ARG A 347 11.96 24.43 10.40
C ARG A 347 11.64 25.02 9.03
N GLU A 348 12.65 25.50 8.28
CA GLU A 348 12.44 26.28 7.06
C GLU A 348 13.17 25.79 5.79
N GLY A 349 12.99 26.56 4.71
CA GLY A 349 13.62 26.43 3.40
C GLY A 349 15.16 26.51 3.44
N GLY A 350 15.85 25.38 3.30
CA GLY A 350 17.32 25.31 3.34
C GLY A 350 17.92 25.08 4.73
N GLU A 351 17.10 24.81 5.75
CA GLU A 351 17.58 24.54 7.11
C GLU A 351 17.69 23.04 7.42
N SER A 352 18.68 22.70 8.23
CA SER A 352 18.96 21.38 8.80
C SER A 352 19.07 21.46 10.32
N GLY A 353 18.96 20.30 10.98
CA GLY A 353 19.32 20.14 12.39
C GLY A 353 19.77 18.73 12.72
N ALA A 354 20.89 18.60 13.44
CA ALA A 354 21.45 17.31 13.83
C ALA A 354 21.32 17.08 15.35
N ILE A 355 20.87 15.88 15.75
CA ILE A 355 20.83 15.43 17.15
C ILE A 355 21.72 14.20 17.28
N ALA A 356 22.76 14.29 18.10
CA ALA A 356 23.71 13.20 18.33
C ALA A 356 23.69 12.76 19.80
N LEU A 357 23.32 11.50 20.04
CA LEU A 357 23.44 10.80 21.31
C LEU A 357 24.78 10.06 21.29
N ALA A 358 25.82 10.74 21.75
CA ALA A 358 27.21 10.34 21.55
C ALA A 358 27.60 9.14 22.44
N GLY A 359 28.20 8.12 21.81
CA GLY A 359 28.50 6.86 22.49
C GLY A 359 29.73 6.87 23.41
N GLY A 360 29.75 5.88 24.32
CA GLY A 360 30.94 5.46 25.07
C GLY A 360 30.89 5.69 26.58
N GLY A 361 30.18 4.83 27.32
CA GLY A 361 30.21 4.83 28.79
C GLY A 361 28.84 4.65 29.43
N ALA A 362 28.40 5.66 30.18
CA ALA A 362 27.05 5.73 30.73
C ALA A 362 26.02 6.08 29.64
N GLU A 363 24.76 5.76 29.90
CA GLU A 363 23.65 6.02 28.99
C GLU A 363 23.40 7.53 28.77
N ALA A 364 23.11 7.94 27.54
CA ALA A 364 22.62 9.29 27.22
C ALA A 364 21.10 9.26 26.99
N THR A 365 20.34 10.19 27.56
CA THR A 365 18.87 10.14 27.51
C THR A 365 18.28 11.39 26.85
N LEU A 366 17.43 11.21 25.84
CA LEU A 366 16.59 12.27 25.30
C LEU A 366 15.13 11.86 25.48
N SER A 367 14.38 12.64 26.26
CA SER A 367 12.94 12.43 26.49
C SER A 367 12.15 13.63 25.95
N VAL A 368 11.06 13.37 25.26
CA VAL A 368 10.13 14.38 24.73
C VAL A 368 8.73 13.98 25.19
N VAL A 369 8.10 14.79 26.02
CA VAL A 369 6.77 14.51 26.61
C VAL A 369 5.64 14.83 25.63
N GLY A 370 5.86 15.78 24.73
CA GLY A 370 4.99 16.04 23.58
C GLY A 370 5.57 15.46 22.28
N ASN A 371 5.43 16.20 21.20
CA ASN A 371 5.78 15.72 19.86
C ASN A 371 7.24 16.01 19.50
N ALA A 372 7.85 15.10 18.74
CA ALA A 372 9.17 15.29 18.15
C ALA A 372 9.04 15.33 16.61
N THR A 373 9.70 16.31 15.98
CA THR A 373 9.68 16.49 14.52
C THR A 373 11.10 16.67 13.98
N LEU A 374 11.51 15.77 13.09
CA LEU A 374 12.67 15.96 12.21
C LEU A 374 12.15 16.50 10.86
N GLY A 375 12.32 17.80 10.62
CA GLY A 375 11.86 18.49 9.41
C GLY A 375 13.01 19.15 8.64
N GLY A 376 12.63 19.90 7.60
CA GLY A 376 13.53 20.86 6.94
C GLY A 376 13.94 20.44 5.53
N SER A 377 14.26 21.42 4.69
CA SER A 377 14.81 21.15 3.35
C SER A 377 16.34 21.13 3.41
N GLY A 378 16.83 19.99 3.89
CA GLY A 378 18.22 19.69 4.19
C GLY A 378 18.24 18.47 5.11
N ASN A 379 19.37 17.77 5.22
CA ASN A 379 19.46 16.55 6.01
C ASN A 379 19.34 16.81 7.52
N SER A 380 18.13 16.84 8.06
CA SER A 380 17.91 16.66 9.50
C SER A 380 18.29 15.24 9.90
N LEU A 381 19.12 15.08 10.93
CA LEU A 381 19.80 13.82 11.23
C LEU A 381 19.81 13.50 12.72
N LEU A 382 19.22 12.37 13.11
CA LEU A 382 19.34 11.83 14.47
C LEU A 382 20.27 10.61 14.49
N LEU A 383 21.29 10.64 15.35
CA LEU A 383 22.30 9.58 15.50
C LEU A 383 22.40 9.08 16.94
N ALA A 384 22.49 7.77 17.14
CA ALA A 384 22.87 7.16 18.42
C ALA A 384 23.84 5.99 18.23
N GLU A 385 25.14 6.26 18.42
CA GLU A 385 26.24 5.29 18.23
C GLU A 385 26.70 4.61 19.54
N GLY A 386 25.98 4.81 20.65
CA GLY A 386 26.31 4.20 21.95
C GLY A 386 25.11 4.12 22.88
N PRO A 387 25.31 3.72 24.16
CA PRO A 387 24.21 3.44 25.06
C PRO A 387 23.32 4.68 25.21
N ALA A 388 22.06 4.57 24.78
CA ALA A 388 21.16 5.70 24.69
C ALA A 388 19.70 5.29 24.83
N THR A 389 18.88 6.20 25.36
CA THR A 389 17.42 6.07 25.39
C THR A 389 16.80 7.31 24.75
N LEU A 390 15.93 7.10 23.76
CA LEU A 390 15.10 8.11 23.12
C LEU A 390 13.63 7.78 23.38
N ASP A 391 12.99 8.55 24.25
CA ASP A 391 11.58 8.38 24.61
C ASP A 391 10.75 9.57 24.11
N VAL A 392 9.83 9.35 23.18
CA VAL A 392 8.85 10.34 22.70
C VAL A 392 7.46 9.89 23.17
N LEU A 393 6.76 10.70 23.96
CA LEU A 393 5.45 10.37 24.53
C LEU A 393 4.26 10.87 23.70
N GLY A 394 4.49 11.73 22.71
CA GLY A 394 3.55 12.02 21.63
C GLY A 394 3.99 11.38 20.30
N ASP A 395 3.64 12.03 19.19
CA ASP A 395 4.05 11.62 17.85
C ASP A 395 5.54 11.91 17.60
N PHE A 396 6.20 11.01 16.87
CA PHE A 396 7.53 11.24 16.30
C PHE A 396 7.43 11.29 14.77
N SER A 397 7.69 12.45 14.16
CA SER A 397 7.49 12.66 12.72
C SER A 397 8.78 13.02 11.99
N MET A 398 9.02 12.41 10.83
CA MET A 398 10.17 12.69 9.95
C MET A 398 9.71 13.15 8.56
N ALA A 399 10.36 14.18 8.02
CA ALA A 399 10.07 14.80 6.72
C ALA A 399 8.59 15.17 6.54
N VAL A 400 8.09 16.10 7.36
CA VAL A 400 6.69 16.55 7.40
C VAL A 400 6.30 17.59 6.35
N PHE A 401 7.23 18.05 5.52
CA PHE A 401 6.99 19.07 4.48
C PHE A 401 7.34 18.57 3.07
N ASP A 402 6.62 19.04 2.06
CA ASP A 402 6.94 18.76 0.65
C ASP A 402 8.41 19.12 0.34
N GLY A 403 9.19 18.15 -0.13
CA GLY A 403 10.61 18.33 -0.45
C GLY A 403 11.54 18.48 0.76
N SER A 404 11.08 18.11 1.97
CA SER A 404 11.98 17.88 3.11
C SER A 404 12.71 16.54 3.02
N GLU A 405 13.92 16.47 3.59
CA GLU A 405 14.74 15.26 3.67
C GLU A 405 15.08 14.99 5.15
N SER A 406 15.03 13.73 5.61
CA SER A 406 15.34 13.41 7.02
C SER A 406 15.92 12.01 7.22
N GLY A 407 16.92 11.91 8.09
CA GLY A 407 17.62 10.66 8.41
C GLY A 407 17.60 10.34 9.90
N MET A 408 17.48 9.07 10.25
CA MET A 408 17.77 8.56 11.58
C MET A 408 18.59 7.28 11.50
N VAL A 409 19.65 7.18 12.30
CA VAL A 409 20.47 5.97 12.44
C VAL A 409 20.69 5.69 13.93
N LEU A 410 20.19 4.56 14.40
CA LEU A 410 20.34 4.09 15.78
C LEU A 410 21.14 2.78 15.78
N GLY A 411 22.09 2.63 16.71
CA GLY A 411 22.95 1.45 16.83
C GLY A 411 24.32 1.60 16.14
N GLU A 412 25.20 0.61 16.33
CA GLU A 412 26.55 0.60 15.74
C GLU A 412 26.77 -0.67 14.89
N ALA A 413 26.87 -0.48 13.58
CA ALA A 413 27.06 -1.55 12.60
C ALA A 413 28.32 -2.41 12.87
N GLY A 414 28.15 -3.71 13.04
CA GLY A 414 29.26 -4.67 13.10
C GLY A 414 30.09 -4.67 14.39
N ALA A 415 29.64 -4.00 15.45
CA ALA A 415 30.26 -4.07 16.77
C ALA A 415 30.12 -5.49 17.37
N ALA A 416 31.22 -6.05 17.90
CA ALA A 416 31.22 -7.42 18.46
C ALA A 416 30.44 -7.58 19.78
N SER A 417 30.00 -6.47 20.36
CA SER A 417 29.12 -6.37 21.51
C SER A 417 28.44 -5.00 21.40
N PRO A 418 27.39 -4.86 20.58
CA PRO A 418 26.81 -3.57 20.28
C PRO A 418 26.27 -2.89 21.55
N PRO A 419 26.34 -1.55 21.63
CA PRO A 419 25.74 -0.80 22.71
C PRO A 419 24.21 -0.90 22.65
N ALA A 420 23.56 -0.97 23.82
CA ALA A 420 22.09 -1.04 23.89
C ALA A 420 21.48 0.35 23.63
N VAL A 421 20.61 0.46 22.62
CA VAL A 421 19.86 1.68 22.32
C VAL A 421 18.37 1.39 22.45
N ALA A 422 17.66 2.18 23.24
CA ALA A 422 16.21 2.12 23.39
C ALA A 422 15.54 3.26 22.61
N LEU A 423 14.50 2.93 21.85
CA LEU A 423 13.58 3.90 21.24
C LEU A 423 12.15 3.58 21.70
N THR A 424 11.47 4.57 22.29
CA THR A 424 10.05 4.49 22.62
C THR A 424 9.32 5.63 21.92
N VAL A 425 8.29 5.32 21.14
CA VAL A 425 7.31 6.30 20.65
C VAL A 425 5.95 5.87 21.18
N ALA A 426 5.33 6.65 22.05
CA ALA A 426 4.09 6.21 22.69
C ALA A 426 2.86 6.29 21.76
N GLU A 427 2.85 7.24 20.83
CA GLU A 427 1.80 7.43 19.82
C GLU A 427 2.30 6.95 18.44
N GLU A 428 2.27 7.79 17.40
CA GLU A 428 2.63 7.37 16.03
C GLU A 428 4.09 7.71 15.67
N PHE A 429 4.80 6.75 15.08
CA PHE A 429 6.10 6.99 14.44
C PHE A 429 5.91 7.12 12.91
N ILE A 430 6.01 8.34 12.40
CA ILE A 430 5.77 8.71 11.01
C ILE A 430 7.12 8.92 10.31
N ILE A 431 7.41 8.09 9.31
CA ILE A 431 8.61 8.21 8.47
C ILE A 431 8.18 8.57 7.05
N GLY A 432 8.60 9.73 6.56
CA GLY A 432 8.21 10.22 5.24
C GLY A 432 6.77 10.74 5.29
N GLY A 433 6.57 11.81 6.04
CA GLY A 433 5.26 12.46 6.17
C GLY A 433 4.78 12.98 4.82
N ALA A 434 5.43 14.03 4.32
CA ALA A 434 5.21 14.64 2.99
C ALA A 434 6.52 14.82 2.18
N GLY A 435 7.68 14.55 2.80
CA GLY A 435 9.00 14.50 2.15
C GLY A 435 9.63 13.11 2.22
N GLU A 436 10.93 13.03 1.94
CA GLU A 436 11.70 11.79 1.97
C GLU A 436 12.34 11.58 3.35
N ALA A 437 12.09 10.43 3.98
CA ALA A 437 12.78 10.07 5.20
C ALA A 437 13.23 8.60 5.25
N THR A 438 14.39 8.37 5.86
CA THR A 438 14.92 7.04 6.14
C THR A 438 15.29 6.89 7.61
N ALA A 439 14.70 5.91 8.28
CA ALA A 439 15.10 5.43 9.60
C ALA A 439 15.83 4.09 9.48
N THR A 440 16.96 3.93 10.16
CA THR A 440 17.72 2.68 10.19
C THR A 440 18.02 2.30 11.64
N LEU A 441 17.59 1.09 12.01
CA LEU A 441 17.81 0.47 13.31
C LEU A 441 18.83 -0.66 13.14
N ASP A 442 19.99 -0.54 13.79
CA ASP A 442 21.10 -1.49 13.71
C ASP A 442 21.28 -2.30 15.01
N ALA A 443 22.28 -3.18 15.03
CA ALA A 443 22.57 -4.10 16.12
C ALA A 443 22.54 -3.41 17.50
N GLY A 444 21.80 -3.99 18.44
CA GLY A 444 21.65 -3.47 19.81
C GLY A 444 20.48 -2.51 20.01
N VAL A 445 19.76 -2.12 18.96
CA VAL A 445 18.52 -1.33 19.07
C VAL A 445 17.33 -2.19 19.48
N VAL A 446 16.60 -1.73 20.49
CA VAL A 446 15.24 -2.20 20.83
C VAL A 446 14.29 -1.01 20.74
N ALA A 447 13.43 -1.03 19.73
CA ALA A 447 12.45 0.01 19.46
C ALA A 447 11.02 -0.43 19.80
N SER A 448 10.18 0.52 20.19
CA SER A 448 8.74 0.32 20.34
C SER A 448 7.95 1.54 19.87
N ALA A 449 6.77 1.31 19.28
CA ALA A 449 5.85 2.34 18.83
C ALA A 449 4.39 1.99 19.18
N GLY A 450 3.54 3.00 19.36
CA GLY A 450 2.08 2.82 19.33
C GLY A 450 1.65 2.32 17.96
N SER A 451 1.85 3.15 16.95
CA SER A 451 1.67 2.84 15.53
C SER A 451 2.85 3.31 14.67
N VAL A 452 2.95 2.81 13.43
CA VAL A 452 4.02 3.17 12.47
C VAL A 452 3.41 3.46 11.11
N SER A 453 3.78 4.58 10.49
CA SER A 453 3.33 4.97 9.15
C SER A 453 4.50 5.35 8.27
N LEU A 454 4.64 4.71 7.11
CA LEU A 454 5.73 4.93 6.16
C LEU A 454 5.17 5.52 4.86
N GLY A 455 5.50 6.76 4.50
CA GLY A 455 4.93 7.41 3.29
C GLY A 455 3.46 7.82 3.47
N LYS A 456 3.16 8.54 4.55
CA LYS A 456 1.80 8.74 5.05
C LYS A 456 0.94 9.64 4.14
N LEU A 457 1.47 10.78 3.70
CA LEU A 457 0.78 11.77 2.87
C LEU A 457 1.25 11.70 1.41
N ALA A 458 0.48 12.29 0.49
CA ALA A 458 0.85 12.35 -0.92
C ALA A 458 2.24 13.00 -1.11
N GLY A 459 3.11 12.34 -1.87
CA GLY A 459 4.51 12.76 -2.07
C GLY A 459 5.49 12.32 -0.98
N GLY A 460 5.01 11.83 0.17
CA GLY A 460 5.85 11.27 1.23
C GLY A 460 6.51 9.95 0.82
N LEU A 461 7.83 9.85 1.06
CA LEU A 461 8.64 8.65 0.80
C LEU A 461 9.25 8.17 2.13
N GLY A 462 8.72 7.09 2.69
CA GLY A 462 9.11 6.59 4.00
C GLY A 462 9.86 5.26 3.95
N THR A 463 11.11 5.21 4.42
CA THR A 463 11.87 3.96 4.52
C THR A 463 12.25 3.62 5.96
N LEU A 464 11.91 2.41 6.42
CA LEU A 464 12.35 1.84 7.69
C LEU A 464 13.20 0.60 7.44
N ASN A 465 14.46 0.63 7.88
CA ASN A 465 15.39 -0.50 7.80
C ASN A 465 15.64 -1.08 9.20
N ILE A 466 15.50 -2.39 9.35
CA ILE A 466 15.74 -3.13 10.59
C ILE A 466 16.81 -4.18 10.30
N LEU A 467 18.00 -3.96 10.85
CA LEU A 467 19.20 -4.73 10.53
C LEU A 467 19.47 -5.83 11.57
N SER A 468 20.55 -6.60 11.35
CA SER A 468 20.91 -7.77 12.14
C SER A 468 21.09 -7.43 13.62
N GLY A 469 20.27 -8.02 14.50
CA GLY A 469 20.29 -7.76 15.94
C GLY A 469 19.54 -6.49 16.38
N ALA A 470 18.78 -5.85 15.49
CA ALA A 470 17.78 -4.84 15.82
C ALA A 470 16.39 -5.46 15.98
N ALA A 471 15.58 -4.92 16.88
CA ALA A 471 14.18 -5.33 17.04
C ALA A 471 13.25 -4.13 17.18
N MET A 472 12.06 -4.20 16.58
CA MET A 472 10.99 -3.22 16.77
C MET A 472 9.64 -3.88 17.05
N THR A 473 8.90 -3.38 18.04
CA THR A 473 7.55 -3.85 18.40
C THR A 473 6.53 -2.71 18.30
N VAL A 474 5.47 -2.93 17.54
CA VAL A 474 4.37 -1.98 17.34
C VAL A 474 3.12 -2.55 17.99
N THR A 475 2.40 -1.74 18.77
CA THR A 475 1.31 -2.24 19.64
C THR A 475 -0.08 -2.13 19.04
N GLU A 476 -0.31 -1.21 18.11
CA GLU A 476 -1.62 -1.01 17.47
C GLU A 476 -1.63 -1.43 15.99
N GLY A 477 -0.71 -0.90 15.17
CA GLY A 477 -0.65 -1.27 13.76
C GLY A 477 0.41 -0.52 12.94
N THR A 478 0.65 -1.03 11.73
CA THR A 478 1.67 -0.53 10.80
C THR A 478 1.08 -0.33 9.40
N ASP A 479 1.20 0.88 8.85
CA ASP A 479 0.85 1.20 7.47
C ASP A 479 2.14 1.43 6.65
N VAL A 480 2.39 0.55 5.69
CA VAL A 480 3.54 0.64 4.76
C VAL A 480 3.01 1.23 3.46
N GLY A 481 3.01 2.56 3.42
CA GLY A 481 2.32 3.39 2.44
C GLY A 481 1.18 4.19 3.07
N GLY A 482 0.31 4.70 2.22
CA GLY A 482 -0.76 5.62 2.61
C GLY A 482 -1.22 6.38 1.37
N GLU A 483 -1.19 7.70 1.44
CA GLU A 483 -1.28 8.52 0.22
C GLU A 483 0.06 8.56 -0.55
N GLY A 484 1.19 8.33 0.13
CA GLY A 484 2.54 8.22 -0.44
C GLY A 484 3.06 6.78 -0.51
N VAL A 485 4.39 6.63 -0.50
CA VAL A 485 5.09 5.36 -0.72
C VAL A 485 5.91 4.94 0.49
N GLY A 486 5.68 3.72 0.99
CA GLY A 486 6.38 3.15 2.13
C GLY A 486 7.27 1.96 1.77
N ALA A 487 8.41 1.83 2.44
CA ALA A 487 9.32 0.70 2.34
C ALA A 487 9.74 0.21 3.73
N LEU A 488 9.37 -1.03 4.09
CA LEU A 488 9.83 -1.71 5.32
C LEU A 488 10.80 -2.84 4.95
N ASN A 489 12.07 -2.70 5.34
CA ASN A 489 13.13 -3.66 5.03
C ASN A 489 13.64 -4.34 6.32
N ILE A 490 13.58 -5.67 6.37
CA ILE A 490 14.07 -6.47 7.49
C ILE A 490 15.19 -7.38 6.97
N SER A 491 16.43 -7.19 7.45
CA SER A 491 17.55 -8.07 7.08
C SER A 491 17.61 -9.31 7.98
N SER A 492 18.49 -10.27 7.64
CA SER A 492 18.87 -11.37 8.54
C SER A 492 19.11 -10.87 9.97
N GLY A 493 18.58 -11.59 10.96
CA GLY A 493 18.68 -11.25 12.38
C GLY A 493 17.89 -10.02 12.84
N GLY A 494 17.27 -9.27 11.92
CA GLY A 494 16.34 -8.19 12.23
C GLY A 494 14.94 -8.74 12.53
N ARG A 495 14.24 -8.09 13.46
CA ARG A 495 12.91 -8.56 13.91
C ARG A 495 11.88 -7.43 13.96
N PHE A 496 10.74 -7.63 13.32
CA PHE A 496 9.59 -6.73 13.42
C PHE A 496 8.37 -7.45 13.99
N THR A 497 7.68 -6.82 14.93
CA THR A 497 6.41 -7.31 15.48
C THR A 497 5.36 -6.20 15.42
N SER A 498 4.15 -6.52 14.97
CA SER A 498 3.01 -5.58 14.93
C SER A 498 1.69 -6.33 15.15
N GLU A 499 0.62 -5.69 15.61
CA GLU A 499 -0.70 -6.34 15.74
C GLU A 499 -1.39 -6.50 14.37
N ASP A 500 -1.53 -5.41 13.61
CA ASP A 500 -2.03 -5.39 12.23
C ASP A 500 -1.01 -4.70 11.30
N LEU A 501 -0.80 -5.21 10.07
CA LEU A 501 0.12 -4.62 9.09
C LEU A 501 -0.54 -4.53 7.70
N ALA A 502 -0.55 -3.34 7.11
CA ALA A 502 -0.96 -3.09 5.74
C ALA A 502 0.23 -2.66 4.85
N VAL A 503 0.19 -3.04 3.57
CA VAL A 503 1.12 -2.59 2.54
C VAL A 503 0.31 -2.18 1.30
N ASP A 504 0.09 -0.88 1.10
CA ASP A 504 -0.50 -0.31 -0.13
C ASP A 504 -0.06 1.14 -0.37
N SER A 505 0.26 1.48 -1.63
CA SER A 505 0.53 2.86 -2.08
C SER A 505 -0.63 3.35 -2.94
N SER A 506 -1.19 4.53 -2.64
CA SER A 506 -2.20 5.14 -3.52
C SER A 506 -1.61 5.89 -4.74
N ASP A 507 -0.28 6.05 -4.82
CA ASP A 507 0.38 6.62 -5.98
C ASP A 507 0.37 5.62 -7.15
N GLU A 508 -0.33 5.98 -8.23
CA GLU A 508 -0.42 5.17 -9.46
C GLU A 508 0.94 4.86 -10.12
N ASN A 509 2.01 5.56 -9.74
CA ASN A 509 3.36 5.43 -10.32
C ASN A 509 4.33 4.62 -9.45
N ALA A 510 3.97 4.30 -8.21
CA ALA A 510 4.88 3.70 -7.23
C ALA A 510 4.19 2.70 -6.31
N VAL A 511 4.92 1.66 -5.89
CA VAL A 511 4.36 0.55 -5.10
C VAL A 511 5.09 0.48 -3.77
N SER A 512 4.32 0.45 -2.67
CA SER A 512 4.87 0.21 -1.33
C SER A 512 5.39 -1.22 -1.18
N THR A 513 6.50 -1.37 -0.48
CA THR A 513 7.22 -2.64 -0.36
C THR A 513 7.47 -3.06 1.08
N LEU A 514 7.32 -4.36 1.32
CA LEU A 514 7.78 -5.05 2.53
C LEU A 514 8.79 -6.11 2.09
N SER A 515 10.05 -5.98 2.51
CA SER A 515 11.14 -6.87 2.11
C SER A 515 11.76 -7.57 3.31
N LEU A 516 11.91 -8.89 3.23
CA LEU A 516 12.63 -9.71 4.20
C LEU A 516 13.81 -10.42 3.50
N ALA A 517 15.04 -10.15 3.92
CA ALA A 517 16.25 -10.65 3.24
C ALA A 517 17.25 -11.31 4.21
N GLY A 518 17.21 -12.64 4.31
CA GLY A 518 18.06 -13.43 5.21
C GLY A 518 19.23 -14.16 4.55
N LEU A 519 20.34 -14.24 5.29
CA LEU A 519 21.60 -14.86 4.90
C LEU A 519 21.82 -16.21 5.60
N VAL A 520 22.60 -17.10 4.98
CA VAL A 520 22.80 -18.50 5.45
C VAL A 520 23.45 -18.59 6.84
N ALA A 521 24.32 -17.64 7.17
CA ALA A 521 25.18 -17.70 8.36
C ALA A 521 24.62 -16.96 9.58
N GLU A 522 23.44 -16.36 9.45
CA GLU A 522 22.82 -15.48 10.45
C GLU A 522 21.40 -15.98 10.79
N GLU A 523 20.78 -15.39 11.81
CA GLU A 523 19.39 -15.67 12.16
C GLU A 523 18.44 -15.22 11.04
N ASP A 524 17.23 -15.78 11.01
CA ASP A 524 16.20 -15.42 10.04
C ASP A 524 15.87 -13.91 10.09
N ALA A 525 15.45 -13.35 8.96
CA ALA A 525 14.68 -12.10 8.96
C ALA A 525 13.26 -12.43 9.45
N GLU A 526 12.85 -11.93 10.62
CA GLU A 526 11.58 -12.31 11.26
C GLU A 526 10.53 -11.18 11.23
N LEU A 527 9.33 -11.51 10.77
CA LEU A 527 8.12 -10.71 10.89
C LEU A 527 7.03 -11.51 11.62
N GLU A 528 6.55 -10.99 12.75
CA GLU A 528 5.39 -11.50 13.47
C GLU A 528 4.25 -10.47 13.46
N VAL A 529 3.13 -10.84 12.85
CA VAL A 529 1.89 -10.06 12.86
C VAL A 529 0.89 -10.75 13.78
N GLY A 530 0.44 -10.06 14.83
CA GLY A 530 -0.45 -10.62 15.85
C GLY A 530 -1.79 -11.08 15.29
N PHE A 531 -2.35 -10.29 14.36
CA PHE A 531 -3.68 -10.46 13.79
C PHE A 531 -3.66 -10.47 12.25
N THR A 532 -3.71 -9.32 11.56
CA THR A 532 -3.90 -9.27 10.09
C THR A 532 -2.69 -8.72 9.33
N LEU A 533 -2.16 -9.51 8.39
CA LEU A 533 -1.26 -9.03 7.33
C LEU A 533 -2.07 -8.81 6.04
N ILE A 534 -2.04 -7.59 5.49
CA ILE A 534 -2.68 -7.23 4.22
C ILE A 534 -1.64 -6.66 3.26
N VAL A 535 -1.55 -7.23 2.05
CA VAL A 535 -0.71 -6.71 0.96
C VAL A 535 -1.62 -6.37 -0.22
N GLY A 536 -1.61 -5.13 -0.67
CA GLY A 536 -2.56 -4.58 -1.63
C GLY A 536 -3.97 -4.43 -1.04
N ASN A 537 -4.15 -3.46 -0.13
CA ASN A 537 -5.42 -3.21 0.54
C ASN A 537 -6.37 -2.38 -0.34
N LYS A 538 -6.15 -1.06 -0.48
CA LYS A 538 -6.93 -0.15 -1.35
C LYS A 538 -6.32 0.00 -2.75
N ALA A 539 -5.01 -0.17 -2.82
CA ALA A 539 -4.19 0.00 -4.03
C ALA A 539 -3.08 -1.06 -4.05
N ASP A 540 -2.00 -0.85 -4.80
CA ASP A 540 -1.00 -1.88 -5.05
C ASP A 540 0.03 -2.00 -3.92
N GLY A 541 0.42 -3.24 -3.60
CA GLY A 541 1.39 -3.54 -2.54
C GLY A 541 2.21 -4.80 -2.82
N GLN A 542 3.45 -4.83 -2.35
CA GLN A 542 4.40 -5.92 -2.58
C GLN A 542 5.04 -6.43 -1.29
N LEU A 543 5.06 -7.76 -1.15
CA LEU A 543 5.85 -8.51 -0.16
C LEU A 543 6.92 -9.33 -0.89
N GLU A 544 8.19 -9.10 -0.58
CA GLU A 544 9.32 -9.87 -1.08
C GLU A 544 10.04 -10.59 0.07
N MET A 545 10.30 -11.87 -0.10
CA MET A 545 10.99 -12.72 0.88
C MET A 545 12.12 -13.47 0.19
N LEU A 546 13.36 -13.18 0.59
CA LEU A 546 14.58 -13.72 0.01
C LEU A 546 15.40 -14.45 1.06
N GLY A 547 15.72 -15.71 0.77
CA GLY A 547 16.54 -16.53 1.65
C GLY A 547 15.87 -16.83 3.00
N ASN A 548 16.66 -16.79 4.09
CA ASN A 548 16.23 -17.16 5.44
C ASN A 548 15.24 -16.13 6.02
N SER A 549 13.96 -16.34 5.75
CA SER A 549 12.91 -15.35 5.98
C SER A 549 11.68 -16.01 6.57
N ARG A 550 11.10 -15.39 7.59
CA ARG A 550 9.98 -15.97 8.34
C ARG A 550 8.89 -14.94 8.60
N VAL A 551 7.72 -15.18 8.03
CA VAL A 551 6.49 -14.41 8.26
C VAL A 551 5.48 -15.26 9.01
N THR A 552 4.98 -14.76 10.14
CA THR A 552 3.88 -15.38 10.90
C THR A 552 2.73 -14.40 11.06
N ALA A 553 1.50 -14.84 10.79
CA ALA A 553 0.27 -14.08 10.99
C ALA A 553 -0.89 -14.97 11.50
N GLU A 554 -1.94 -14.39 12.07
CA GLU A 554 -3.23 -15.10 12.26
C GLU A 554 -3.96 -15.18 10.91
N PHE A 555 -4.06 -14.06 10.20
CA PHE A 555 -4.66 -13.94 8.86
C PHE A 555 -3.69 -13.26 7.89
N ALA A 556 -3.63 -13.77 6.65
CA ALA A 556 -2.90 -13.12 5.56
C ALA A 556 -3.82 -12.89 4.35
N VAL A 557 -3.85 -11.68 3.80
CA VAL A 557 -4.70 -11.29 2.66
C VAL A 557 -3.88 -10.59 1.59
N LEU A 558 -4.02 -11.03 0.33
CA LEU A 558 -3.45 -10.37 -0.85
C LEU A 558 -4.58 -9.84 -1.74
N GLY A 559 -4.63 -8.55 -2.05
CA GLY A 559 -5.68 -7.96 -2.90
C GLY A 559 -7.05 -7.89 -2.20
N ALA A 560 -7.14 -7.11 -1.13
CA ALA A 560 -8.29 -7.10 -0.21
C ALA A 560 -9.54 -6.41 -0.79
N LEU A 561 -9.40 -5.19 -1.31
CA LEU A 561 -10.51 -4.39 -1.82
C LEU A 561 -10.58 -4.42 -3.35
N GLN A 562 -11.66 -3.87 -3.91
CA GLN A 562 -11.82 -3.80 -5.36
C GLN A 562 -10.70 -2.96 -5.98
N ASP A 563 -10.25 -3.34 -7.17
CA ASP A 563 -9.24 -2.65 -7.98
C ASP A 563 -7.81 -2.60 -7.39
N SER A 564 -7.57 -3.21 -6.21
CA SER A 564 -6.23 -3.39 -5.64
C SER A 564 -5.48 -4.62 -6.19
N PHE A 565 -4.14 -4.57 -6.26
CA PHE A 565 -3.29 -5.72 -6.52
C PHE A 565 -2.29 -6.02 -5.38
N GLY A 566 -2.41 -7.21 -4.78
CA GLY A 566 -1.46 -7.72 -3.79
C GLY A 566 -0.52 -8.78 -4.37
N LEU A 567 0.79 -8.52 -4.35
CA LEU A 567 1.81 -9.47 -4.79
C LEU A 567 2.71 -9.91 -3.62
N ALA A 568 2.79 -11.21 -3.38
CA ALA A 568 3.77 -11.82 -2.49
C ALA A 568 4.70 -12.75 -3.29
N THR A 569 6.00 -12.63 -3.08
CA THR A 569 7.02 -13.49 -3.71
C THR A 569 8.01 -14.00 -2.67
N ALA A 570 8.13 -15.32 -2.57
CA ALA A 570 9.00 -15.99 -1.61
C ALA A 570 10.03 -16.89 -2.35
N VAL A 571 11.31 -16.68 -2.11
CA VAL A 571 12.40 -17.35 -2.83
C VAL A 571 13.46 -17.82 -1.86
N GLY A 572 13.47 -19.14 -1.60
CA GLY A 572 14.62 -19.80 -0.99
C GLY A 572 15.59 -20.36 -2.02
N ASP A 573 16.81 -20.67 -1.58
CA ASP A 573 17.93 -21.07 -2.43
C ASP A 573 18.48 -22.42 -1.98
N ALA A 574 18.59 -23.34 -2.92
CA ALA A 574 19.04 -24.71 -2.68
C ALA A 574 20.57 -24.82 -2.82
N ASP A 575 21.32 -24.27 -1.86
CA ASP A 575 22.68 -24.77 -1.65
C ASP A 575 22.59 -26.23 -1.17
N LEU A 576 22.93 -27.16 -2.06
CA LEU A 576 22.90 -28.61 -1.82
C LEU A 576 23.96 -29.08 -0.81
N SER A 577 24.72 -28.16 -0.22
CA SER A 577 25.61 -28.40 0.92
C SER A 577 24.80 -28.70 2.18
N PRO A 578 25.07 -29.81 2.91
CA PRO A 578 24.29 -30.17 4.09
C PRO A 578 24.30 -29.08 5.18
N GLY A 579 23.14 -28.49 5.46
CA GLY A 579 22.97 -27.43 6.46
C GLY A 579 23.01 -25.99 5.94
N ASN A 580 23.12 -25.76 4.62
CA ASN A 580 23.25 -24.42 4.04
C ASN A 580 22.04 -23.93 3.21
N GLY A 581 20.98 -24.73 3.07
CA GLY A 581 19.81 -24.35 2.27
C GLY A 581 19.13 -23.11 2.87
N LYS A 582 18.85 -22.10 2.03
CA LYS A 582 18.11 -20.91 2.48
C LYS A 582 16.62 -21.14 2.34
N SER A 583 15.84 -21.06 3.42
CA SER A 583 14.40 -21.36 3.39
C SER A 583 13.54 -20.13 3.66
N SER A 584 12.57 -19.87 2.79
CA SER A 584 11.49 -18.91 3.07
C SER A 584 10.31 -19.63 3.73
N THR A 585 9.77 -19.05 4.82
CA THR A 585 8.71 -19.64 5.64
C THR A 585 7.56 -18.66 5.81
N VAL A 586 6.34 -19.08 5.47
CA VAL A 586 5.12 -18.26 5.69
C VAL A 586 4.11 -19.09 6.45
N ARG A 587 3.64 -18.57 7.58
CA ARG A 587 2.61 -19.21 8.39
C ARG A 587 1.43 -18.28 8.64
N ALA A 588 0.26 -18.62 8.10
CA ALA A 588 -1.00 -17.94 8.41
C ALA A 588 -1.94 -18.92 9.15
N LYS A 589 -2.10 -18.74 10.47
CA LYS A 589 -2.71 -19.74 11.36
C LYS A 589 -4.16 -20.07 10.99
N GLN A 590 -4.96 -19.10 10.55
CA GLN A 590 -6.35 -19.30 10.13
C GLN A 590 -6.47 -19.47 8.63
N PHE A 591 -5.97 -18.50 7.84
CA PHE A 591 -5.95 -18.61 6.38
C PHE A 591 -4.95 -17.68 5.70
N LEU A 592 -4.50 -18.11 4.52
CA LEU A 592 -4.04 -17.21 3.45
C LEU A 592 -5.19 -17.05 2.44
N LEU A 593 -5.59 -15.81 2.16
CA LEU A 593 -6.61 -15.45 1.19
C LEU A 593 -6.01 -14.59 0.07
N VAL A 594 -6.11 -15.05 -1.16
CA VAL A 594 -5.55 -14.39 -2.35
C VAL A 594 -6.68 -13.95 -3.27
N GLY A 595 -6.79 -12.64 -3.51
CA GLY A 595 -7.85 -12.00 -4.28
C GLY A 595 -9.20 -12.04 -3.57
N GLN A 596 -9.41 -11.18 -2.56
CA GLN A 596 -10.67 -11.11 -1.82
C GLN A 596 -11.74 -10.37 -2.61
N ARG A 597 -11.43 -9.16 -3.09
CA ARG A 597 -12.28 -8.38 -4.02
C ARG A 597 -11.50 -7.82 -5.20
N GLY A 598 -10.20 -7.60 -5.01
CA GLY A 598 -9.24 -7.24 -6.04
C GLY A 598 -8.48 -8.45 -6.54
N SER A 599 -7.28 -8.22 -7.04
CA SER A 599 -6.41 -9.27 -7.56
C SER A 599 -5.27 -9.58 -6.59
N GLY A 600 -4.97 -10.86 -6.40
CA GLY A 600 -3.88 -11.29 -5.54
C GLY A 600 -3.00 -12.34 -6.23
N ARG A 601 -1.71 -12.35 -5.91
CA ARG A 601 -0.78 -13.37 -6.37
C ARG A 601 0.28 -13.71 -5.32
N PHE A 602 0.37 -15.00 -4.98
CA PHE A 602 1.47 -15.56 -4.19
C PHE A 602 2.34 -16.45 -5.09
N ASN A 603 3.64 -16.14 -5.20
CA ASN A 603 4.62 -16.99 -5.87
C ASN A 603 5.64 -17.50 -4.85
N THR A 604 5.93 -18.79 -4.87
CA THR A 604 6.99 -19.39 -4.05
C THR A 604 7.91 -20.27 -4.88
N ARG A 605 9.23 -20.20 -4.61
CA ARG A 605 10.27 -20.85 -5.40
C ARG A 605 11.42 -21.41 -4.56
N GLY A 606 11.99 -22.52 -5.01
CA GLY A 606 13.22 -23.08 -4.46
C GLY A 606 12.98 -23.88 -3.19
N VAL A 607 13.73 -23.60 -2.12
CA VAL A 607 13.52 -24.22 -0.80
C VAL A 607 12.55 -23.35 0.00
N SER A 608 11.34 -23.81 0.25
CA SER A 608 10.36 -23.02 1.02
C SER A 608 9.36 -23.94 1.70
N ASP A 609 8.92 -23.57 2.89
CA ASP A 609 7.92 -24.33 3.65
C ASP A 609 6.82 -23.40 4.15
N HIS A 610 5.60 -23.63 3.70
CA HIS A 610 4.46 -22.77 4.00
C HIS A 610 3.35 -23.55 4.69
N THR A 611 2.77 -22.98 5.75
CA THR A 611 1.69 -23.60 6.52
C THR A 611 0.51 -22.64 6.67
N TYR A 612 -0.66 -23.06 6.22
CA TYR A 612 -1.90 -22.27 6.28
C TYR A 612 -3.03 -23.06 6.95
N GLY A 613 -3.86 -22.41 7.76
CA GLY A 613 -5.08 -23.04 8.27
C GLY A 613 -6.04 -23.43 7.13
N ALA A 614 -6.29 -22.49 6.21
CA ALA A 614 -6.93 -22.71 4.92
C ALA A 614 -6.23 -21.87 3.83
N LEU A 615 -6.36 -22.26 2.56
CA LEU A 615 -5.85 -21.51 1.41
C LEU A 615 -7.00 -21.19 0.46
N LEU A 616 -7.33 -19.90 0.32
CA LEU A 616 -8.52 -19.41 -0.37
C LEU A 616 -8.11 -18.54 -1.57
N LEU A 617 -8.46 -18.94 -2.80
CA LEU A 617 -8.17 -18.18 -4.02
C LEU A 617 -9.47 -17.67 -4.66
N GLY A 618 -9.58 -16.37 -4.93
CA GLY A 618 -10.80 -15.76 -5.48
C GLY A 618 -11.95 -15.76 -4.47
N GLY A 619 -11.72 -15.12 -3.31
CA GLY A 619 -12.60 -15.18 -2.13
C GLY A 619 -13.97 -14.52 -2.29
N GLY A 620 -14.07 -13.48 -3.11
CA GLY A 620 -15.29 -12.72 -3.40
C GLY A 620 -15.61 -12.68 -4.90
N ALA A 621 -16.84 -12.32 -5.28
CA ALA A 621 -17.35 -12.44 -6.64
C ALA A 621 -16.57 -11.66 -7.74
N SER A 622 -15.83 -10.60 -7.37
CA SER A 622 -14.93 -9.86 -8.27
C SER A 622 -13.45 -10.24 -8.08
N GLY A 623 -13.14 -11.04 -7.07
CA GLY A 623 -11.76 -11.33 -6.65
C GLY A 623 -11.08 -12.35 -7.57
N SER A 624 -9.80 -12.12 -7.84
CA SER A 624 -8.97 -13.04 -8.63
C SER A 624 -7.70 -13.43 -7.87
N GLY A 625 -7.56 -14.70 -7.52
CA GLY A 625 -6.43 -15.22 -6.76
C GLY A 625 -5.55 -16.18 -7.55
N THR A 626 -4.22 -15.98 -7.50
CA THR A 626 -3.24 -16.93 -8.05
C THR A 626 -2.27 -17.42 -6.98
N TYR A 627 -2.08 -18.73 -6.86
CA TYR A 627 -1.00 -19.35 -6.07
C TYR A 627 -0.09 -20.17 -6.99
N SER A 628 1.21 -19.96 -6.91
CA SER A 628 2.20 -20.66 -7.75
C SER A 628 3.40 -21.13 -6.92
N ALA A 629 3.57 -22.44 -6.78
CA ALA A 629 4.71 -23.07 -6.12
C ALA A 629 5.63 -23.80 -7.11
N GLU A 630 6.95 -23.62 -6.98
CA GLU A 630 7.94 -24.15 -7.93
C GLU A 630 9.20 -24.69 -7.24
N GLY A 631 9.57 -25.94 -7.54
CA GLY A 631 10.78 -26.61 -7.06
C GLY A 631 10.52 -27.79 -6.13
N ALA A 632 11.40 -28.79 -6.19
CA ALA A 632 11.24 -30.07 -5.46
C ALA A 632 11.42 -29.99 -3.94
N LEU A 633 11.89 -28.86 -3.42
CA LEU A 633 12.03 -28.56 -1.99
C LEU A 633 11.07 -27.45 -1.54
N ASN A 634 9.99 -27.24 -2.31
CA ASN A 634 8.91 -26.33 -1.99
C ASN A 634 7.73 -27.14 -1.45
N SER A 635 7.43 -26.97 -0.16
CA SER A 635 6.28 -27.59 0.52
C SER A 635 5.22 -26.55 0.87
N THR A 636 3.96 -26.92 0.65
CA THR A 636 2.79 -26.16 1.12
C THR A 636 1.87 -27.11 1.87
N SER A 637 1.60 -26.80 3.14
CA SER A 637 0.71 -27.54 4.02
C SER A 637 -0.53 -26.70 4.35
N VAL A 638 -1.71 -27.26 4.11
CA VAL A 638 -3.01 -26.62 4.41
C VAL A 638 -3.75 -27.48 5.43
N GLU A 639 -3.91 -27.00 6.65
CA GLU A 639 -4.45 -27.79 7.78
C GLU A 639 -5.93 -28.15 7.61
N SER A 640 -6.70 -27.37 6.86
CA SER A 640 -8.09 -27.63 6.47
C SER A 640 -8.25 -27.64 4.95
N ASP A 641 -8.76 -26.56 4.36
CA ASP A 641 -9.33 -26.60 3.01
C ASP A 641 -8.52 -25.72 2.03
N LEU A 642 -8.19 -26.31 0.88
CA LEU A 642 -7.73 -25.58 -0.31
C LEU A 642 -8.95 -25.26 -1.19
N ILE A 643 -9.39 -24.00 -1.22
CA ILE A 643 -10.51 -23.55 -2.04
C ILE A 643 -9.99 -22.68 -3.18
N VAL A 644 -10.25 -23.13 -4.41
CA VAL A 644 -9.81 -22.46 -5.63
C VAL A 644 -11.03 -21.97 -6.42
N GLY A 645 -11.20 -20.66 -6.49
CA GLY A 645 -12.43 -20.04 -6.97
C GLY A 645 -13.55 -20.24 -5.95
N GLN A 646 -13.50 -19.51 -4.83
CA GLN A 646 -14.57 -19.56 -3.83
C GLN A 646 -15.83 -18.89 -4.39
N GLN A 647 -15.75 -17.58 -4.67
CA GLN A 647 -16.82 -16.78 -5.30
C GLN A 647 -16.38 -16.16 -6.63
N GLY A 648 -15.08 -15.87 -6.76
CA GLY A 648 -14.48 -15.30 -7.96
C GLY A 648 -13.63 -16.32 -8.74
N THR A 649 -12.50 -15.88 -9.28
CA THR A 649 -11.58 -16.72 -10.05
C THR A 649 -10.36 -17.14 -9.24
N GLY A 650 -10.04 -18.43 -9.21
CA GLY A 650 -8.85 -18.96 -8.57
C GLY A 650 -7.99 -19.79 -9.54
N ASP A 651 -6.68 -19.60 -9.50
CA ASP A 651 -5.69 -20.40 -10.23
C ASP A 651 -4.60 -20.91 -9.27
N PHE A 652 -4.48 -22.23 -9.15
CA PHE A 652 -3.48 -22.91 -8.33
C PHE A 652 -2.51 -23.68 -9.21
N VAL A 653 -1.21 -23.42 -9.08
CA VAL A 653 -0.15 -24.06 -9.86
C VAL A 653 0.92 -24.64 -8.93
N ALA A 654 1.24 -25.93 -9.10
CA ALA A 654 2.40 -26.56 -8.48
C ALA A 654 3.30 -27.19 -9.56
N ARG A 655 4.57 -26.76 -9.60
CA ARG A 655 5.59 -27.17 -10.57
C ARG A 655 6.75 -27.85 -9.83
N GLY A 656 6.73 -29.18 -9.75
CA GLY A 656 7.65 -29.96 -8.92
C GLY A 656 7.46 -29.81 -7.40
N ALA A 657 6.59 -28.91 -6.95
CA ALA A 657 6.31 -28.65 -5.55
C ALA A 657 5.37 -29.70 -4.92
N GLY A 658 5.50 -29.92 -3.61
CA GLY A 658 4.65 -30.81 -2.82
C GLY A 658 3.56 -30.06 -2.06
N VAL A 659 2.31 -30.45 -2.26
CA VAL A 659 1.15 -29.79 -1.64
C VAL A 659 0.34 -30.79 -0.83
N PHE A 660 0.11 -30.48 0.44
CA PHE A 660 -0.70 -31.26 1.36
C PHE A 660 -1.92 -30.42 1.78
N ALA A 661 -3.11 -31.01 1.75
CA ALA A 661 -4.32 -30.35 2.25
C ALA A 661 -5.27 -31.36 2.92
N GLY A 662 -6.18 -30.88 3.77
CA GLY A 662 -7.29 -31.70 4.28
C GLY A 662 -8.32 -32.00 3.18
N ALA A 663 -8.81 -30.97 2.50
CA ALA A 663 -9.72 -31.10 1.35
C ALA A 663 -9.36 -30.09 0.24
N CYS A 664 -9.84 -30.34 -0.98
CA CYS A 664 -9.67 -29.44 -2.12
C CYS A 664 -10.99 -29.22 -2.86
N VAL A 665 -11.39 -27.96 -3.05
CA VAL A 665 -12.64 -27.56 -3.70
C VAL A 665 -12.38 -26.55 -4.81
N LEU A 666 -12.81 -26.86 -6.04
CA LEU A 666 -12.73 -25.98 -7.20
C LEU A 666 -14.12 -25.52 -7.63
N GLY A 667 -14.33 -24.20 -7.66
CA GLY A 667 -15.62 -23.59 -8.00
C GLY A 667 -16.67 -23.84 -6.91
N ALA A 668 -16.47 -23.21 -5.75
CA ALA A 668 -17.23 -23.51 -4.53
C ALA A 668 -18.64 -22.90 -4.52
N GLU A 669 -18.82 -21.65 -4.92
CA GLU A 669 -20.11 -20.95 -4.94
C GLU A 669 -20.57 -20.59 -6.38
N PRO A 670 -21.88 -20.51 -6.66
CA PRO A 670 -22.40 -20.27 -8.02
C PRO A 670 -21.84 -19.00 -8.69
N GLY A 671 -21.19 -19.19 -9.84
CA GLY A 671 -20.55 -18.12 -10.61
C GLY A 671 -19.02 -18.10 -10.52
N ALA A 672 -18.45 -18.77 -9.52
CA ALA A 672 -17.01 -18.91 -9.36
C ALA A 672 -16.36 -19.78 -10.45
N PHE A 673 -15.03 -19.68 -10.58
CA PHE A 673 -14.24 -20.55 -11.44
C PHE A 673 -12.91 -20.91 -10.80
N GLY A 674 -12.65 -22.20 -10.64
CA GLY A 674 -11.40 -22.72 -10.08
C GLY A 674 -10.58 -23.52 -11.09
N VAL A 675 -9.27 -23.26 -11.16
CA VAL A 675 -8.31 -24.04 -11.95
C VAL A 675 -7.17 -24.53 -11.07
N LEU A 676 -6.86 -25.83 -11.13
CA LEU A 676 -5.68 -26.42 -10.49
C LEU A 676 -4.81 -27.11 -11.52
N ARG A 677 -3.50 -26.84 -11.51
CA ARG A 677 -2.54 -27.43 -12.45
C ARG A 677 -1.31 -27.99 -11.75
N LEU A 678 -1.00 -29.25 -12.03
CA LEU A 678 0.19 -29.94 -11.56
C LEU A 678 1.14 -30.19 -12.75
N PHE A 679 2.40 -29.78 -12.60
CA PHE A 679 3.47 -29.91 -13.60
C PHE A 679 4.77 -30.42 -12.98
N GLU A 680 5.64 -31.00 -13.79
CA GLU A 680 7.05 -31.30 -13.55
C GLU A 680 7.31 -32.05 -12.24
N GLY A 681 6.49 -33.07 -11.98
CA GLY A 681 6.53 -33.87 -10.75
C GLY A 681 5.81 -33.25 -9.54
N GLY A 682 5.09 -32.15 -9.72
CA GLY A 682 4.25 -31.54 -8.69
C GLY A 682 3.17 -32.49 -8.18
N SER A 683 2.85 -32.40 -6.89
CA SER A 683 1.92 -33.33 -6.23
C SER A 683 0.91 -32.64 -5.33
N LEU A 684 -0.30 -33.20 -5.27
CA LEU A 684 -1.36 -32.83 -4.34
C LEU A 684 -1.82 -34.06 -3.56
N LEU A 685 -1.67 -34.03 -2.23
CA LEU A 685 -2.00 -35.13 -1.34
C LEU A 685 -3.09 -34.68 -0.36
N LEU A 686 -4.29 -35.24 -0.50
CA LEU A 686 -5.48 -34.85 0.26
C LEU A 686 -5.77 -35.86 1.38
N ASN A 687 -5.43 -35.53 2.63
CA ASN A 687 -5.54 -36.37 3.84
C ASN A 687 -5.08 -37.84 3.68
N VAL A 688 -4.27 -38.15 2.67
CA VAL A 688 -3.77 -39.51 2.48
C VAL A 688 -2.83 -39.81 3.64
N LYS A 689 -3.18 -40.83 4.43
CA LYS A 689 -2.26 -41.37 5.45
C LYS A 689 -1.00 -41.83 4.74
N ASP A 690 0.05 -41.03 4.84
CA ASP A 690 1.33 -41.41 4.29
C ASP A 690 1.86 -42.62 5.07
N THR A 691 1.75 -43.79 4.43
CA THR A 691 2.28 -45.06 4.95
C THR A 691 3.72 -45.33 4.51
N ASP A 692 4.30 -44.47 3.66
CA ASP A 692 5.60 -44.67 3.01
C ASP A 692 6.61 -43.54 3.30
N ALA A 693 6.30 -42.61 4.23
CA ALA A 693 7.25 -41.66 4.82
C ALA A 693 8.39 -42.38 5.57
N GLY A 694 9.42 -42.77 4.82
CA GLY A 694 10.57 -43.55 5.30
C GLY A 694 11.57 -42.81 6.19
N ASP A 695 11.24 -41.60 6.66
CA ASP A 695 12.11 -40.76 7.50
C ASP A 695 11.76 -40.81 9.00
N GLY A 696 10.56 -41.27 9.35
CA GLY A 696 10.07 -41.38 10.73
C GLY A 696 9.42 -40.10 11.30
N SER A 697 9.16 -39.10 10.47
CA SER A 697 8.40 -37.90 10.84
C SER A 697 6.90 -38.23 10.90
N PRO A 698 6.18 -37.98 12.01
CA PRO A 698 4.74 -38.20 12.04
C PRO A 698 4.03 -37.15 11.17
N PRO A 699 3.18 -37.52 10.20
CA PRO A 699 2.44 -36.55 9.40
C PRO A 699 1.47 -35.75 10.29
N PRO A 700 1.25 -34.45 10.01
CA PRO A 700 0.36 -33.60 10.79
C PRO A 700 -1.06 -34.18 10.79
N SER A 701 -1.66 -34.31 11.98
CA SER A 701 -2.95 -34.97 12.15
C SER A 701 -4.11 -34.03 11.79
N ILE A 702 -4.47 -34.00 10.51
CA ILE A 702 -5.67 -33.32 10.00
C ILE A 702 -6.92 -34.16 10.30
N SER A 703 -8.05 -33.50 10.56
CA SER A 703 -9.25 -34.13 11.17
C SER A 703 -10.40 -34.46 10.20
N SER A 704 -10.19 -34.25 8.90
CA SER A 704 -11.21 -34.34 7.85
C SER A 704 -10.83 -35.38 6.78
N PRO A 705 -11.76 -36.17 6.23
CA PRO A 705 -11.45 -37.09 5.12
C PRO A 705 -11.03 -36.32 3.85
N GLY A 706 -10.12 -36.93 3.09
CA GLY A 706 -9.40 -36.35 1.96
C GLY A 706 -10.24 -36.14 0.71
N PHE A 707 -11.03 -35.06 0.69
CA PHE A 707 -12.05 -34.87 -0.32
C PHE A 707 -11.63 -33.95 -1.47
N LEU A 708 -11.78 -34.40 -2.71
CA LEU A 708 -11.66 -33.58 -3.92
C LEU A 708 -13.03 -33.26 -4.51
N GLN A 709 -13.38 -31.98 -4.60
CA GLN A 709 -14.60 -31.50 -5.26
C GLN A 709 -14.25 -30.62 -6.46
N VAL A 710 -14.58 -31.05 -7.68
CA VAL A 710 -14.35 -30.26 -8.90
C VAL A 710 -15.68 -29.90 -9.56
N GLY A 711 -16.03 -28.62 -9.54
CA GLY A 711 -17.13 -28.08 -10.33
C GLY A 711 -18.52 -28.62 -9.97
N ARG A 712 -18.82 -28.71 -8.66
CA ARG A 712 -20.11 -29.19 -8.15
C ARG A 712 -21.20 -28.12 -8.20
N GLU A 713 -20.86 -26.91 -7.79
CA GLU A 713 -21.76 -25.73 -7.78
C GLU A 713 -21.42 -24.73 -8.89
N ALA A 714 -20.13 -24.54 -9.16
CA ALA A 714 -19.60 -23.67 -10.22
C ALA A 714 -18.66 -24.42 -11.17
N ASN A 715 -17.94 -23.73 -12.05
CA ASN A 715 -17.03 -24.41 -12.99
C ASN A 715 -15.67 -24.73 -12.33
N GLY A 716 -15.14 -25.92 -12.59
CA GLY A 716 -13.86 -26.36 -12.04
C GLY A 716 -13.04 -27.17 -13.06
N LEU A 717 -11.72 -26.93 -13.10
CA LEU A 717 -10.78 -27.60 -13.99
C LEU A 717 -9.54 -28.06 -13.21
N VAL A 718 -9.20 -29.35 -13.32
CA VAL A 718 -7.94 -29.93 -12.85
C VAL A 718 -7.14 -30.44 -14.03
N GLU A 719 -5.86 -30.10 -14.11
CA GLU A 719 -4.94 -30.53 -15.16
C GLU A 719 -3.65 -31.12 -14.55
N LEU A 720 -3.36 -32.39 -14.84
CA LEU A 720 -2.11 -33.06 -14.46
C LEU A 720 -1.29 -33.33 -15.72
N PHE A 721 -0.03 -32.93 -15.71
CA PHE A 721 0.90 -33.13 -16.83
C PHE A 721 2.08 -34.03 -16.43
N ASP A 722 2.66 -34.74 -17.41
CA ASP A 722 3.88 -35.57 -17.30
C ASP A 722 3.91 -36.79 -16.37
N ALA A 723 4.98 -37.58 -16.56
CA ALA A 723 5.21 -38.92 -16.00
C ALA A 723 5.55 -38.98 -14.50
N THR A 724 5.39 -37.87 -13.77
CA THR A 724 5.74 -37.78 -12.35
C THR A 724 4.72 -37.06 -11.48
N THR A 725 3.75 -36.35 -12.05
CA THR A 725 2.71 -35.67 -11.23
C THR A 725 1.74 -36.65 -10.62
N ARG A 726 1.28 -36.33 -9.41
CA ARG A 726 0.39 -37.19 -8.61
C ARG A 726 -0.69 -36.37 -7.91
N LEU A 727 -1.93 -36.82 -8.02
CA LEU A 727 -3.02 -36.41 -7.13
C LEU A 727 -3.49 -37.62 -6.35
N ALA A 728 -3.47 -37.54 -5.02
CA ALA A 728 -3.95 -38.61 -4.16
C ALA A 728 -5.07 -38.12 -3.22
N CYS A 729 -6.12 -38.92 -3.03
CA CYS A 729 -7.29 -38.54 -2.24
C CYS A 729 -7.92 -39.70 -1.45
N ASP A 730 -8.85 -39.40 -0.54
CA ASP A 730 -9.79 -40.40 -0.02
C ASP A 730 -10.97 -40.54 -0.99
N GLU A 731 -11.72 -39.47 -1.27
CA GLU A 731 -12.89 -39.49 -2.15
C GLU A 731 -12.96 -38.28 -3.08
N ALA A 732 -13.58 -38.45 -4.26
CA ALA A 732 -13.64 -37.40 -5.28
C ALA A 732 -14.99 -37.30 -6.00
N ILE A 733 -15.45 -36.07 -6.24
CA ILE A 733 -16.61 -35.74 -7.08
C ILE A 733 -16.21 -34.75 -8.17
N ILE A 734 -16.38 -35.14 -9.44
CA ILE A 734 -16.12 -34.32 -10.62
C ILE A 734 -17.45 -34.02 -11.31
N GLY A 735 -17.96 -32.78 -11.22
CA GLY A 735 -19.30 -32.39 -11.62
C GLY A 735 -20.38 -32.91 -10.67
N GLY A 736 -21.43 -32.12 -10.42
CA GLY A 736 -22.38 -32.45 -9.34
C GLY A 736 -23.78 -31.89 -9.48
N ASP A 737 -24.16 -30.93 -8.63
CA ASP A 737 -25.57 -30.63 -8.34
C ASP A 737 -26.17 -29.57 -9.28
N ASN A 738 -25.34 -28.69 -9.86
CA ASN A 738 -25.79 -27.61 -10.75
C ASN A 738 -25.62 -27.95 -12.23
N ALA A 739 -26.72 -28.05 -12.99
CA ALA A 739 -26.74 -28.34 -14.43
C ALA A 739 -25.99 -27.33 -15.32
N ALA A 740 -25.81 -26.08 -14.85
CA ALA A 740 -25.11 -25.02 -15.57
C ALA A 740 -23.59 -25.00 -15.29
N ALA A 741 -23.11 -25.82 -14.36
CA ALA A 741 -21.74 -25.87 -13.87
C ALA A 741 -21.10 -27.23 -14.18
N GLY A 742 -19.81 -27.25 -14.52
CA GLY A 742 -19.12 -28.48 -14.88
C GLY A 742 -17.76 -28.64 -14.22
N GLY A 743 -17.46 -29.89 -13.85
CA GLY A 743 -16.13 -30.32 -13.42
C GLY A 743 -15.40 -31.03 -14.56
N THR A 744 -14.15 -30.65 -14.80
CA THR A 744 -13.25 -31.35 -15.74
C THR A 744 -11.97 -31.76 -15.03
N LEU A 745 -11.55 -33.02 -15.19
CA LEU A 745 -10.25 -33.53 -14.75
C LEU A 745 -9.51 -34.13 -15.95
N ASN A 746 -8.35 -33.56 -16.26
CA ASN A 746 -7.46 -33.97 -17.34
C ASN A 746 -6.22 -34.64 -16.74
N VAL A 747 -5.98 -35.92 -17.08
CA VAL A 747 -4.81 -36.70 -16.65
C VAL A 747 -3.97 -37.02 -17.89
N ASP A 748 -2.86 -36.32 -18.09
CA ASP A 748 -1.96 -36.49 -19.23
C ASP A 748 -1.01 -37.70 -19.07
N THR A 749 -0.27 -38.01 -20.13
CA THR A 749 0.60 -39.18 -20.26
C THR A 749 1.56 -39.35 -19.08
N GLY A 750 1.36 -40.43 -18.33
CA GLY A 750 2.19 -40.82 -17.18
C GLY A 750 1.84 -40.15 -15.85
N ALA A 751 0.89 -39.21 -15.82
CA ALA A 751 0.36 -38.68 -14.57
C ALA A 751 -0.54 -39.72 -13.86
N ALA A 752 -0.65 -39.61 -12.54
CA ALA A 752 -1.43 -40.53 -11.72
C ALA A 752 -2.46 -39.82 -10.82
N VAL A 753 -3.68 -40.37 -10.79
CA VAL A 753 -4.73 -40.01 -9.83
C VAL A 753 -5.08 -41.26 -9.02
N GLU A 754 -4.94 -41.25 -7.70
CA GLU A 754 -5.24 -42.39 -6.83
C GLU A 754 -6.14 -42.00 -5.65
N CYS A 755 -7.35 -42.56 -5.59
CA CYS A 755 -8.27 -42.33 -4.48
C CYS A 755 -8.60 -43.62 -3.70
N LEU A 756 -8.48 -43.57 -2.37
CA LEU A 756 -8.62 -44.72 -1.48
C LEU A 756 -10.08 -45.19 -1.29
N GLY A 757 -11.04 -44.33 -1.58
CA GLY A 757 -12.49 -44.54 -1.48
C GLY A 757 -13.14 -44.61 -2.86
N SER A 758 -14.00 -43.63 -3.15
CA SER A 758 -14.82 -43.58 -4.37
C SER A 758 -14.59 -42.33 -5.22
N LEU A 759 -14.76 -42.47 -6.54
CA LEU A 759 -14.69 -41.39 -7.53
C LEU A 759 -16.02 -41.34 -8.31
N ALA A 760 -16.73 -40.23 -8.23
CA ALA A 760 -18.03 -40.04 -8.89
C ALA A 760 -17.98 -38.90 -9.93
N LEU A 761 -18.43 -39.18 -11.15
CA LEU A 761 -18.39 -38.27 -12.29
C LEU A 761 -19.82 -37.84 -12.65
N GLY A 762 -20.20 -36.60 -12.33
CA GLY A 762 -21.56 -36.10 -12.53
C GLY A 762 -22.57 -36.80 -11.63
N ALA A 763 -22.41 -36.66 -10.31
CA ALA A 763 -23.25 -37.31 -9.31
C ALA A 763 -24.71 -36.79 -9.26
N GLY A 764 -24.99 -35.67 -9.94
CA GLY A 764 -26.30 -35.02 -9.98
C GLY A 764 -26.67 -34.50 -11.38
N ALA A 765 -27.20 -33.29 -11.47
CA ALA A 765 -27.61 -32.67 -12.74
C ALA A 765 -26.45 -32.04 -13.53
N GLY A 766 -25.34 -31.74 -12.86
CA GLY A 766 -24.16 -31.07 -13.38
C GLY A 766 -23.22 -32.00 -14.16
N PRO A 767 -22.70 -31.58 -15.33
CA PRO A 767 -21.75 -32.36 -16.10
C PRO A 767 -20.38 -32.57 -15.42
N GLY A 768 -20.04 -33.83 -15.14
CA GLY A 768 -18.66 -34.27 -14.91
C GLY A 768 -18.02 -34.82 -16.18
N LEU A 769 -16.77 -34.45 -16.45
CA LEU A 769 -15.93 -35.06 -17.49
C LEU A 769 -14.55 -35.40 -16.93
N VAL A 770 -14.07 -36.61 -17.18
CA VAL A 770 -12.67 -36.99 -16.95
C VAL A 770 -12.04 -37.44 -18.26
N ARG A 771 -10.81 -37.00 -18.52
CA ARG A 771 -9.99 -37.42 -19.66
C ARG A 771 -8.72 -38.09 -19.14
N VAL A 772 -8.48 -39.32 -19.56
CA VAL A 772 -7.27 -40.08 -19.23
C VAL A 772 -6.50 -40.36 -20.52
N ALA A 773 -5.31 -39.78 -20.64
CA ALA A 773 -4.44 -39.93 -21.80
C ALA A 773 -3.71 -41.29 -21.83
N ASP A 774 -3.01 -41.55 -22.94
CA ASP A 774 -2.28 -42.81 -23.11
C ASP A 774 -1.15 -42.92 -22.07
N GLY A 775 -0.96 -44.10 -21.47
CA GLY A 775 0.02 -44.32 -20.41
C GLY A 775 -0.24 -43.60 -19.08
N ALA A 776 -1.38 -42.91 -18.90
CA ALA A 776 -1.79 -42.34 -17.63
C ALA A 776 -2.49 -43.35 -16.72
N ALA A 777 -2.53 -43.09 -15.40
CA ALA A 777 -3.15 -43.96 -14.41
C ALA A 777 -4.26 -43.24 -13.61
N MET A 778 -5.38 -43.92 -13.40
CA MET A 778 -6.47 -43.45 -12.54
C MET A 778 -6.99 -44.61 -11.66
N GLY A 779 -7.04 -44.42 -10.34
CA GLY A 779 -7.45 -45.41 -9.36
C GLY A 779 -8.54 -44.91 -8.42
N ALA A 780 -9.55 -45.74 -8.15
CA ALA A 780 -10.55 -45.52 -7.10
C ALA A 780 -10.84 -46.85 -6.40
N ALA A 781 -10.22 -47.10 -5.23
CA ALA A 781 -10.12 -48.46 -4.69
C ALA A 781 -11.48 -49.13 -4.41
N THR A 782 -12.50 -48.36 -4.01
CA THR A 782 -13.84 -48.89 -3.73
C THR A 782 -14.74 -48.89 -4.97
N ALA A 783 -14.99 -47.72 -5.57
CA ALA A 783 -15.92 -47.60 -6.69
C ALA A 783 -15.65 -46.39 -7.60
N LEU A 784 -15.95 -46.56 -8.89
CA LEU A 784 -15.95 -45.51 -9.91
C LEU A 784 -17.35 -45.40 -10.52
N ILE A 785 -18.02 -44.25 -10.35
CA ILE A 785 -19.39 -44.01 -10.81
C ILE A 785 -19.37 -43.02 -11.97
N ILE A 786 -19.85 -43.43 -13.15
CA ILE A 786 -19.73 -42.65 -14.39
C ILE A 786 -21.12 -42.17 -14.84
N GLY A 787 -21.33 -40.86 -14.75
CA GLY A 787 -22.56 -40.14 -15.10
C GLY A 787 -22.62 -39.58 -16.54
N PRO A 788 -23.47 -38.57 -16.81
CA PRO A 788 -23.95 -38.26 -18.16
C PRO A 788 -22.92 -37.79 -19.21
N LYS A 789 -21.98 -36.90 -18.84
CA LYS A 789 -20.91 -36.45 -19.76
C LYS A 789 -19.68 -37.37 -19.74
N GLY A 790 -19.45 -38.06 -18.62
CA GLY A 790 -18.79 -39.36 -18.62
C GLY A 790 -17.28 -39.38 -18.39
N LEU A 791 -16.71 -40.55 -18.65
CA LEU A 791 -15.27 -40.82 -18.66
C LEU A 791 -14.82 -41.03 -20.11
N LEU A 792 -13.74 -40.35 -20.50
CA LEU A 792 -13.06 -40.50 -21.78
C LEU A 792 -11.66 -41.05 -21.53
N ILE A 793 -11.34 -42.20 -22.13
CA ILE A 793 -10.04 -42.85 -22.06
C ILE A 793 -9.45 -42.84 -23.47
N ALA A 794 -8.17 -42.49 -23.60
CA ALA A 794 -7.51 -42.40 -24.89
C ALA A 794 -6.26 -43.27 -24.94
N GLY A 795 -6.13 -44.07 -26.01
CA GLY A 795 -4.92 -44.84 -26.29
C GLY A 795 -4.76 -46.11 -25.45
N GLY A 796 -3.69 -46.84 -25.77
CA GLY A 796 -3.59 -48.29 -25.48
C GLY A 796 -2.78 -48.68 -24.25
N GLY A 797 -2.36 -47.72 -23.44
CA GLY A 797 -1.62 -47.92 -22.19
C GLY A 797 -2.27 -47.26 -20.98
N ALA A 798 -3.40 -46.58 -21.15
CA ALA A 798 -4.16 -45.97 -20.05
C ALA A 798 -4.71 -47.06 -19.10
N ALA A 799 -4.54 -46.86 -17.79
CA ALA A 799 -4.97 -47.81 -16.76
C ALA A 799 -5.98 -47.18 -15.79
N VAL A 800 -7.20 -47.69 -15.78
CA VAL A 800 -8.28 -47.31 -14.84
C VAL A 800 -8.56 -48.46 -13.89
N THR A 801 -8.26 -48.32 -12.60
CA THR A 801 -8.42 -49.38 -11.59
C THR A 801 -9.52 -49.06 -10.59
N SER A 802 -10.46 -49.97 -10.36
CA SER A 802 -11.46 -49.85 -9.29
C SER A 802 -12.07 -51.18 -8.88
N GLY A 803 -12.46 -51.33 -7.60
CA GLY A 803 -13.21 -52.49 -7.14
C GLY A 803 -14.56 -52.68 -7.87
N SER A 804 -15.20 -51.58 -8.30
CA SER A 804 -16.43 -51.61 -9.09
C SER A 804 -16.61 -50.36 -9.94
N VAL A 805 -16.71 -50.53 -11.26
CA VAL A 805 -17.04 -49.45 -12.21
C VAL A 805 -18.52 -49.53 -12.60
N VAL A 806 -19.28 -48.48 -12.32
CA VAL A 806 -20.72 -48.39 -12.64
C VAL A 806 -20.94 -47.29 -13.68
N VAL A 807 -21.34 -47.68 -14.89
CA VAL A 807 -21.63 -46.74 -15.99
C VAL A 807 -23.13 -46.49 -16.08
N THR A 808 -23.54 -45.28 -15.72
CA THR A 808 -24.94 -44.81 -15.78
C THR A 808 -25.19 -43.81 -16.90
N GLY A 809 -24.16 -43.07 -17.33
CA GLY A 809 -24.19 -42.17 -18.48
C GLY A 809 -23.29 -42.64 -19.62
N ARG A 810 -22.06 -42.13 -19.76
CA ARG A 810 -21.19 -42.45 -20.90
C ARG A 810 -19.76 -42.85 -20.51
N LEU A 811 -19.26 -43.94 -21.07
CA LEU A 811 -17.84 -44.30 -21.09
C LEU A 811 -17.38 -44.33 -22.55
N ARG A 812 -16.38 -43.51 -22.92
CA ARG A 812 -15.82 -43.42 -24.27
C ARG A 812 -14.37 -43.87 -24.28
N VAL A 813 -14.00 -44.69 -25.27
CA VAL A 813 -12.61 -45.15 -25.50
C VAL A 813 -12.21 -44.81 -26.94
N GLU A 814 -11.18 -43.99 -27.08
CA GLU A 814 -10.66 -43.43 -28.35
C GLU A 814 -9.23 -43.91 -28.63
N ASN A 815 -8.83 -44.00 -29.91
CA ASN A 815 -7.44 -44.23 -30.28
C ASN A 815 -6.63 -42.92 -30.25
N SER A 816 -5.86 -42.73 -29.17
CA SER A 816 -4.90 -41.64 -28.92
C SER A 816 -5.47 -40.21 -28.86
N LEU A 817 -5.20 -39.53 -27.75
CA LEU A 817 -5.51 -38.12 -27.52
C LEU A 817 -4.23 -37.45 -26.98
N SER A 818 -3.70 -36.47 -27.71
CA SER A 818 -2.68 -35.56 -27.18
C SER A 818 -3.39 -34.36 -26.55
N ILE A 819 -3.20 -34.14 -25.25
CA ILE A 819 -3.64 -32.90 -24.60
C ILE A 819 -2.65 -31.80 -25.00
N GLU A 820 -3.12 -30.76 -25.69
CA GLU A 820 -2.24 -29.67 -26.12
C GLU A 820 -1.70 -28.90 -24.89
N ARG A 821 -0.38 -28.78 -24.80
CA ARG A 821 0.28 -28.03 -23.73
C ARG A 821 -0.07 -26.54 -23.86
N PRO A 822 -0.46 -25.83 -22.78
CA PRO A 822 -0.50 -24.38 -22.79
C PRO A 822 0.91 -23.83 -23.10
N PHE A 823 1.00 -22.91 -24.06
CA PHE A 823 2.26 -22.46 -24.64
C PHE A 823 3.19 -21.76 -23.62
N VAL A 824 4.32 -22.39 -23.31
CA VAL A 824 5.53 -21.71 -22.82
C VAL A 824 6.49 -21.56 -24.00
N LYS A 825 7.02 -20.35 -24.20
CA LYS A 825 7.53 -19.88 -25.50
C LYS A 825 8.82 -20.55 -26.03
N ASP A 826 9.54 -21.30 -25.19
CA ASP A 826 10.90 -21.79 -25.50
C ASP A 826 11.12 -23.31 -25.27
N ALA A 827 10.05 -24.11 -25.12
CA ALA A 827 10.18 -25.57 -25.02
C ALA A 827 10.31 -26.23 -26.41
N GLN A 828 11.37 -27.01 -26.64
CA GLN A 828 11.49 -27.84 -27.85
C GLN A 828 10.30 -28.80 -27.99
N PRO A 829 9.81 -29.05 -29.22
CA PRO A 829 8.74 -30.02 -29.44
C PRO A 829 9.21 -31.41 -29.00
N ALA A 830 8.38 -32.09 -28.19
CA ALA A 830 8.60 -33.49 -27.87
C ALA A 830 8.62 -34.31 -29.17
N PRO A 831 9.52 -35.31 -29.31
CA PRO A 831 9.62 -36.09 -30.52
C PRO A 831 8.31 -36.84 -30.77
N ALA A 832 7.80 -36.77 -32.00
CA ALA A 832 6.60 -37.49 -32.42
C ALA A 832 6.75 -38.99 -32.12
N ALA A 833 5.91 -39.52 -31.24
CA ALA A 833 5.89 -40.92 -30.84
C ALA A 833 5.33 -41.81 -31.96
N ALA A 834 6.11 -41.99 -33.02
CA ALA A 834 5.77 -42.85 -34.13
C ALA A 834 5.87 -44.33 -33.73
N ASN A 835 4.75 -45.06 -33.91
CA ASN A 835 4.72 -46.53 -34.06
C ASN A 835 5.19 -47.39 -32.88
N GLN A 836 4.73 -47.11 -31.65
CA GLN A 836 4.51 -48.21 -30.71
C GLN A 836 3.09 -48.75 -30.89
N LYS A 837 2.93 -50.07 -30.98
CA LYS A 837 1.64 -50.73 -30.76
C LYS A 837 1.30 -50.59 -29.28
N ALA A 838 0.58 -49.54 -28.92
CA ALA A 838 -0.08 -49.48 -27.63
C ALA A 838 -1.04 -50.69 -27.50
N GLY A 839 -1.24 -51.17 -26.27
CA GLY A 839 -2.14 -52.29 -25.98
C GLY A 839 -3.62 -51.89 -26.04
N PRO A 840 -4.51 -52.61 -25.35
CA PRO A 840 -5.83 -52.10 -25.01
C PRO A 840 -5.73 -51.14 -23.81
N ALA A 841 -6.60 -50.12 -23.75
CA ALA A 841 -6.88 -49.43 -22.49
C ALA A 841 -7.35 -50.46 -21.44
N VAL A 842 -6.88 -50.37 -20.20
CA VAL A 842 -7.16 -51.38 -19.17
C VAL A 842 -8.13 -50.83 -18.13
N LEU A 843 -9.32 -51.43 -18.04
CA LEU A 843 -10.25 -51.26 -16.93
C LEU A 843 -10.06 -52.46 -15.97
N ASN A 844 -9.30 -52.22 -14.91
CA ASN A 844 -8.99 -53.21 -13.91
C ASN A 844 -10.05 -53.20 -12.80
N GLY A 845 -11.09 -54.01 -12.97
CA GLY A 845 -12.25 -54.00 -12.08
C GLY A 845 -13.48 -54.71 -12.65
N ASN A 846 -14.53 -54.83 -11.82
CA ASN A 846 -15.84 -55.30 -12.27
C ASN A 846 -16.58 -54.16 -12.99
N LEU A 847 -17.19 -54.44 -14.15
CA LEU A 847 -17.92 -53.46 -14.96
C LEU A 847 -19.44 -53.69 -14.92
N ASN A 848 -20.21 -52.70 -14.47
CA ASN A 848 -21.66 -52.71 -14.52
C ASN A 848 -22.20 -51.55 -15.39
N LEU A 849 -22.54 -51.85 -16.63
CA LEU A 849 -23.19 -50.93 -17.56
C LEU A 849 -24.70 -50.97 -17.31
N ALA A 850 -25.24 -49.91 -16.71
CA ALA A 850 -26.66 -49.80 -16.37
C ALA A 850 -27.54 -49.55 -17.63
N ALA A 851 -28.86 -49.69 -17.48
CA ALA A 851 -29.81 -49.60 -18.59
C ALA A 851 -29.88 -48.23 -19.31
N GLY A 852 -29.46 -47.14 -18.65
CA GLY A 852 -29.29 -45.82 -19.26
C GLY A 852 -27.87 -45.52 -19.76
N GLY A 853 -26.92 -46.43 -19.50
CA GLY A 853 -25.51 -46.24 -19.79
C GLY A 853 -25.17 -46.51 -21.26
N VAL A 854 -24.11 -45.85 -21.74
CA VAL A 854 -23.55 -45.99 -23.08
C VAL A 854 -22.06 -46.33 -22.96
N LEU A 855 -21.65 -47.43 -23.60
CA LEU A 855 -20.25 -47.71 -23.89
C LEU A 855 -19.97 -47.33 -25.34
N GLU A 856 -19.06 -46.38 -25.56
CA GLU A 856 -18.59 -45.95 -26.87
C GLU A 856 -17.14 -46.40 -27.07
N VAL A 857 -16.88 -47.11 -28.17
CA VAL A 857 -15.56 -47.66 -28.52
C VAL A 857 -15.23 -47.37 -29.99
N GLU A 858 -13.98 -47.03 -30.25
CA GLU A 858 -13.46 -46.91 -31.62
C GLU A 858 -13.02 -48.29 -32.15
N ALA A 859 -13.40 -48.63 -33.37
CA ALA A 859 -12.99 -49.88 -34.01
C ALA A 859 -11.61 -49.72 -34.67
N GLY A 860 -10.64 -50.58 -34.33
CA GLY A 860 -9.27 -50.49 -34.83
C GLY A 860 -8.60 -51.85 -35.07
N ALA A 861 -7.29 -51.83 -35.34
CA ALA A 861 -6.50 -53.03 -35.65
C ALA A 861 -6.14 -53.91 -34.42
N GLY A 862 -6.95 -53.84 -33.37
CA GLY A 862 -6.79 -54.54 -32.09
C GLY A 862 -7.84 -54.10 -31.07
N THR A 863 -7.90 -54.79 -29.93
CA THR A 863 -8.82 -54.51 -28.84
C THR A 863 -8.64 -53.09 -28.29
N ALA A 864 -9.72 -52.31 -28.24
CA ALA A 864 -9.70 -50.96 -27.66
C ALA A 864 -9.71 -50.97 -26.12
N LEU A 865 -10.47 -51.89 -25.50
CA LEU A 865 -10.66 -51.96 -24.04
C LEU A 865 -10.48 -53.39 -23.50
N LEU A 866 -9.74 -53.54 -22.41
CA LEU A 866 -9.58 -54.78 -21.64
C LEU A 866 -10.24 -54.63 -20.27
N VAL A 867 -11.22 -55.47 -19.95
CA VAL A 867 -11.87 -55.55 -18.64
C VAL A 867 -11.37 -56.80 -17.91
N THR A 868 -10.76 -56.62 -16.74
CA THR A 868 -10.16 -57.75 -15.99
C THR A 868 -11.17 -58.49 -15.09
N GLY A 869 -12.20 -57.79 -14.59
CA GLY A 869 -13.23 -58.37 -13.71
C GLY A 869 -14.47 -58.87 -14.45
N ASP A 870 -15.52 -59.17 -13.68
CA ASP A 870 -16.82 -59.58 -14.20
C ASP A 870 -17.57 -58.40 -14.83
N ALA A 871 -18.40 -58.68 -15.85
CA ALA A 871 -19.17 -57.67 -16.57
C ALA A 871 -20.69 -57.93 -16.56
N SER A 872 -21.48 -56.88 -16.33
CA SER A 872 -22.94 -56.86 -16.51
C SER A 872 -23.31 -55.79 -17.53
N LEU A 873 -23.88 -56.21 -18.65
CA LEU A 873 -24.16 -55.35 -19.80
C LEU A 873 -25.67 -55.15 -19.98
N LEU A 874 -26.22 -54.01 -19.54
CA LEU A 874 -27.63 -53.62 -19.71
C LEU A 874 -27.85 -52.37 -20.56
N GLY A 875 -26.81 -51.64 -20.94
CA GLY A 875 -26.92 -50.38 -21.68
C GLY A 875 -26.73 -50.51 -23.19
N ALA A 876 -26.50 -49.38 -23.85
CA ALA A 876 -26.22 -49.29 -25.28
C ALA A 876 -24.71 -49.42 -25.58
N LEU A 877 -24.41 -49.99 -26.74
CA LEU A 877 -23.07 -49.98 -27.36
C LEU A 877 -23.06 -49.04 -28.56
N VAL A 878 -22.05 -48.18 -28.64
CA VAL A 878 -21.78 -47.31 -29.78
C VAL A 878 -20.39 -47.66 -30.31
N ILE A 879 -20.30 -47.91 -31.62
CA ILE A 879 -19.05 -48.27 -32.29
C ILE A 879 -18.74 -47.19 -33.31
N THR A 880 -17.64 -46.47 -33.10
CA THR A 880 -17.15 -45.47 -34.05
C THR A 880 -16.22 -46.16 -35.04
N LEU A 881 -16.57 -46.12 -36.32
CA LEU A 881 -15.78 -46.71 -37.39
C LEU A 881 -14.74 -45.68 -37.89
N PRO A 882 -13.51 -46.12 -38.22
CA PRO A 882 -12.45 -45.23 -38.65
C PRO A 882 -12.73 -44.71 -40.08
N PRO A 883 -12.78 -43.39 -40.30
CA PRO A 883 -13.18 -42.82 -41.58
C PRO A 883 -12.15 -43.13 -42.67
N GLY A 884 -12.64 -43.55 -43.84
CA GLY A 884 -11.81 -43.82 -45.03
C GLY A 884 -11.07 -45.16 -45.04
N ILE A 885 -11.23 -46.01 -44.02
CA ILE A 885 -10.68 -47.38 -44.03
C ILE A 885 -11.71 -48.33 -44.65
N PRO A 886 -11.38 -49.06 -45.75
CA PRO A 886 -12.27 -50.06 -46.31
C PRO A 886 -12.43 -51.24 -45.33
N LEU A 887 -13.68 -51.61 -45.07
CA LEU A 887 -14.03 -52.78 -44.26
C LEU A 887 -14.40 -53.94 -45.19
N GLU A 888 -13.87 -55.14 -44.94
CA GLU A 888 -14.12 -56.31 -45.79
C GLU A 888 -15.31 -57.13 -45.27
N ASP A 889 -16.14 -57.65 -46.19
CA ASP A 889 -17.24 -58.56 -45.85
C ASP A 889 -16.71 -59.79 -45.09
N GLY A 890 -17.22 -60.02 -43.87
CA GLY A 890 -16.77 -61.09 -42.99
C GLY A 890 -15.59 -60.74 -42.08
N GLN A 891 -15.04 -59.52 -42.16
CA GLN A 891 -13.98 -59.04 -41.26
C GLN A 891 -14.44 -59.06 -39.79
N LEU A 892 -13.53 -59.50 -38.92
CA LEU A 892 -13.70 -59.46 -37.46
C LEU A 892 -12.75 -58.44 -36.85
N LEU A 893 -13.30 -57.56 -36.00
CA LEU A 893 -12.57 -56.53 -35.27
C LEU A 893 -12.83 -56.75 -33.77
N ASP A 894 -11.79 -57.10 -33.01
CA ASP A 894 -11.86 -57.19 -31.54
C ASP A 894 -12.09 -55.78 -30.97
N LEU A 895 -13.19 -55.57 -30.25
CA LEU A 895 -13.53 -54.27 -29.64
C LEU A 895 -13.16 -54.23 -28.16
N VAL A 896 -13.65 -55.22 -27.40
CA VAL A 896 -13.48 -55.31 -25.95
C VAL A 896 -13.12 -56.73 -25.56
N ALA A 897 -12.08 -56.92 -24.75
CA ALA A 897 -11.74 -58.22 -24.18
C ALA A 897 -12.16 -58.27 -22.70
N PHE A 898 -12.76 -59.38 -22.28
CA PHE A 898 -13.18 -59.64 -20.90
C PHE A 898 -12.43 -60.86 -20.36
N GLN A 899 -11.80 -60.71 -19.18
CA GLN A 899 -11.15 -61.83 -18.48
C GLN A 899 -12.08 -62.50 -17.46
N GLY A 900 -13.01 -61.74 -16.86
CA GLY A 900 -14.07 -62.26 -15.99
C GLY A 900 -15.32 -62.72 -16.74
N ALA A 901 -16.35 -63.09 -15.99
CA ALA A 901 -17.62 -63.57 -16.53
C ALA A 901 -18.48 -62.42 -17.08
N VAL A 902 -18.92 -62.54 -18.33
CA VAL A 902 -19.88 -61.59 -18.94
C VAL A 902 -21.31 -62.08 -18.72
N SER A 903 -22.18 -61.18 -18.28
CA SER A 903 -23.59 -61.42 -18.05
C SER A 903 -24.47 -60.38 -18.76
N ARG A 904 -25.63 -60.84 -19.23
CA ARG A 904 -26.60 -60.05 -20.03
C ARG A 904 -26.00 -59.58 -21.38
N THR A 905 -26.73 -58.73 -22.10
CA THR A 905 -26.39 -58.25 -23.45
C THR A 905 -26.85 -56.82 -23.62
N PHE A 906 -26.12 -56.03 -24.43
CA PHE A 906 -26.50 -54.65 -24.77
C PHE A 906 -27.94 -54.56 -25.29
N THR A 907 -28.65 -53.50 -24.93
CA THR A 907 -30.03 -53.24 -25.36
C THR A 907 -30.12 -52.73 -26.80
N SER A 908 -29.05 -52.12 -27.29
CA SER A 908 -28.94 -51.57 -28.64
C SER A 908 -27.47 -51.44 -29.05
N VAL A 909 -27.20 -51.54 -30.35
CA VAL A 909 -25.88 -51.34 -30.95
C VAL A 909 -26.02 -50.31 -32.06
N THR A 910 -25.18 -49.28 -32.07
CA THR A 910 -25.20 -48.19 -33.06
C THR A 910 -23.82 -48.00 -33.68
N PHE A 911 -23.77 -47.74 -34.98
CA PHE A 911 -22.53 -47.47 -35.71
C PHE A 911 -22.44 -45.99 -36.08
N ILE A 912 -21.30 -45.37 -35.81
CA ILE A 912 -20.96 -44.00 -36.20
C ILE A 912 -19.91 -44.06 -37.32
N ASN A 913 -19.98 -43.13 -38.28
CA ASN A 913 -19.15 -43.10 -39.50
C ASN A 913 -19.27 -44.35 -40.38
N ALA A 914 -20.40 -45.07 -40.32
CA ALA A 914 -20.67 -46.20 -41.20
C ALA A 914 -20.82 -45.73 -42.66
N PRO A 915 -20.13 -46.35 -43.64
CA PRO A 915 -20.32 -46.04 -45.05
C PRO A 915 -21.70 -46.49 -45.55
N ASP A 916 -22.17 -45.89 -46.65
CA ASP A 916 -23.46 -46.24 -47.24
C ASP A 916 -23.53 -47.73 -47.62
N GLY A 917 -24.56 -48.42 -47.13
CA GLY A 917 -24.73 -49.86 -47.29
C GLY A 917 -23.96 -50.73 -46.29
N PHE A 918 -23.31 -50.15 -45.27
CA PHE A 918 -22.68 -50.93 -44.20
C PHE A 918 -23.72 -51.73 -43.39
N GLU A 919 -23.44 -53.02 -43.20
CA GLU A 919 -24.12 -53.86 -42.23
C GLU A 919 -23.10 -54.46 -41.28
N GLY A 920 -23.31 -54.29 -39.97
CA GLY A 920 -22.43 -54.81 -38.92
C GLY A 920 -23.24 -55.50 -37.82
N GLY A 921 -22.71 -56.60 -37.29
CA GLY A 921 -23.23 -57.29 -36.12
C GLY A 921 -22.16 -57.41 -35.03
N VAL A 922 -22.56 -57.55 -33.78
CA VAL A 922 -21.62 -57.87 -32.69
C VAL A 922 -21.81 -59.30 -32.20
N GLU A 923 -20.70 -59.97 -31.91
CA GLU A 923 -20.68 -61.32 -31.38
C GLU A 923 -19.72 -61.44 -30.18
N PHE A 924 -20.02 -62.38 -29.29
CA PHE A 924 -19.15 -62.74 -28.17
C PHE A 924 -18.52 -64.10 -28.44
N GLU A 925 -17.19 -64.14 -28.59
CA GLU A 925 -16.43 -65.37 -28.80
C GLU A 925 -15.14 -65.34 -27.95
N GLY A 926 -14.88 -66.43 -27.21
CA GLY A 926 -13.61 -66.60 -26.48
C GLY A 926 -13.32 -65.56 -25.39
N GLY A 927 -14.32 -64.81 -24.92
CA GLY A 927 -14.17 -63.69 -23.99
C GLY A 927 -14.00 -62.33 -24.67
N ALA A 928 -13.93 -62.27 -26.00
CA ALA A 928 -13.91 -61.01 -26.75
C ALA A 928 -15.30 -60.65 -27.30
N LEU A 929 -15.65 -59.36 -27.19
CA LEU A 929 -16.70 -58.70 -27.96
C LEU A 929 -16.11 -58.26 -29.30
N ARG A 930 -16.65 -58.79 -30.40
CA ARG A 930 -16.18 -58.57 -31.77
C ARG A 930 -17.24 -57.86 -32.59
N LEU A 931 -16.82 -56.92 -33.42
CA LEU A 931 -17.60 -56.48 -34.58
C LEU A 931 -17.35 -57.45 -35.73
N ARG A 932 -18.42 -58.06 -36.24
CA ARG A 932 -18.46 -58.78 -37.51
C ARG A 932 -19.05 -57.85 -38.58
N VAL A 933 -18.23 -57.53 -39.58
CA VAL A 933 -18.70 -56.84 -40.80
C VAL A 933 -19.52 -57.84 -41.61
N ILE A 934 -20.80 -57.53 -41.84
CA ILE A 934 -21.74 -58.33 -42.65
C ILE A 934 -21.71 -57.83 -44.09
N SER A 935 -21.69 -56.51 -44.27
CA SER A 935 -21.31 -55.86 -45.53
C SER A 935 -20.49 -54.61 -45.24
N GLY A 936 -19.37 -54.42 -45.95
CA GLY A 936 -18.48 -53.27 -45.82
C GLY A 936 -19.02 -51.95 -46.39
N GLY A 937 -20.17 -51.99 -47.07
CA GLY A 937 -20.68 -50.86 -47.85
C GLY A 937 -19.94 -50.68 -49.20
N ALA A 938 -20.47 -49.82 -50.05
CA ALA A 938 -19.86 -49.58 -51.37
C ALA A 938 -18.65 -48.64 -51.25
N GLY A 939 -17.45 -49.21 -51.28
CA GLY A 939 -16.22 -48.42 -51.45
C GLY A 939 -16.25 -47.68 -52.79
N SER A 940 -16.50 -46.37 -52.77
CA SER A 940 -16.41 -45.54 -53.99
C SER A 940 -14.96 -45.51 -54.46
N PRO A 941 -14.65 -45.92 -55.69
CA PRO A 941 -13.36 -45.62 -56.29
C PRO A 941 -13.21 -44.10 -56.45
N GLU A 942 -11.96 -43.63 -56.47
CA GLU A 942 -11.65 -42.26 -56.88
C GLU A 942 -12.22 -42.01 -58.29
N GLY A 943 -12.94 -40.90 -58.44
CA GLY A 943 -13.55 -40.50 -59.71
C GLY A 943 -13.62 -38.99 -59.82
N GLU A 944 -12.67 -38.39 -60.53
CA GLU A 944 -12.79 -37.00 -60.97
C GLU A 944 -13.98 -36.85 -61.92
N GLY A 945 -14.81 -35.83 -61.71
CA GLY A 945 -15.98 -35.55 -62.55
C GLY A 945 -16.64 -34.22 -62.18
N GLU A 946 -16.38 -33.18 -62.98
CA GLU A 946 -17.10 -31.91 -62.95
C GLU A 946 -18.58 -32.11 -63.36
N GLY A 947 -19.52 -31.30 -62.82
CA GLY A 947 -20.91 -31.32 -63.32
C GLY A 947 -21.99 -30.65 -62.45
N ASP A 948 -22.03 -29.32 -62.45
CA ASP A 948 -23.19 -28.41 -62.26
C ASP A 948 -24.46 -28.86 -61.49
N GLY A 949 -24.66 -28.24 -60.32
CA GLY A 949 -25.76 -27.28 -60.09
C GLY A 949 -27.20 -27.75 -59.84
N THR A 950 -27.77 -27.39 -58.66
CA THR A 950 -28.95 -26.49 -58.52
C THR A 950 -29.32 -26.21 -57.05
N ASP A 951 -30.14 -25.18 -56.82
CA ASP A 951 -30.41 -24.49 -55.55
C ASP A 951 -31.20 -25.25 -54.43
N PRO A 952 -31.15 -24.76 -53.17
CA PRO A 952 -31.97 -25.20 -52.00
C PRO A 952 -33.40 -24.55 -52.05
N PRO A 953 -34.27 -24.48 -51.00
CA PRO A 953 -34.24 -24.92 -49.58
C PRO A 953 -35.52 -25.81 -49.30
N PRO A 954 -36.39 -25.70 -48.25
CA PRO A 954 -36.34 -25.03 -46.92
C PRO A 954 -36.91 -25.82 -45.69
N GLY A 955 -36.64 -25.29 -44.48
CA GLY A 955 -37.44 -25.53 -43.25
C GLY A 955 -36.60 -25.67 -41.97
N GLY A 956 -36.90 -25.01 -40.83
CA GLY A 956 -37.95 -24.04 -40.57
C GLY A 956 -38.54 -24.04 -39.15
N CYS A 957 -37.75 -23.67 -38.13
CA CYS A 957 -38.19 -23.07 -36.85
C CYS A 957 -38.99 -23.83 -35.76
N GLN A 958 -38.66 -23.45 -34.51
CA GLN A 958 -39.50 -23.27 -33.29
C GLN A 958 -39.93 -24.47 -32.42
N GLY A 959 -39.82 -24.26 -31.09
CA GLY A 959 -40.41 -25.15 -30.08
C GLY A 959 -39.97 -24.92 -28.61
N CYS A 960 -40.18 -23.74 -28.02
CA CYS A 960 -40.14 -23.59 -26.56
C CYS A 960 -41.52 -23.86 -25.95
N GLN A 961 -41.64 -24.78 -24.99
CA GLN A 961 -42.40 -24.61 -23.71
C GLN A 961 -42.60 -25.93 -22.93
N GLY A 962 -42.04 -25.95 -21.71
CA GLY A 962 -42.72 -26.31 -20.44
C GLY A 962 -43.44 -27.66 -20.26
N CYS A 963 -43.05 -28.36 -19.18
CA CYS A 963 -43.98 -29.08 -18.30
C CYS A 963 -43.50 -28.99 -16.84
N ASN A 964 -44.37 -28.49 -15.94
CA ASN A 964 -44.18 -28.56 -14.49
C ASN A 964 -44.40 -29.99 -13.98
N GLY A 965 -43.79 -30.35 -12.85
CA GLY A 965 -43.95 -31.68 -12.23
C GLY A 965 -43.50 -31.75 -10.77
N ASP A 966 -44.33 -31.20 -9.88
CA ASP A 966 -44.37 -31.28 -8.40
C ASP A 966 -43.24 -31.93 -7.59
N ALA A 967 -42.81 -31.18 -6.57
CA ALA A 967 -41.93 -31.63 -5.50
C ALA A 967 -42.56 -32.68 -4.56
N LYS A 968 -41.71 -33.57 -4.02
CA LYS A 968 -41.91 -34.22 -2.71
C LYS A 968 -40.56 -34.51 -2.05
N ALA A 969 -40.35 -33.92 -0.86
CA ALA A 969 -39.19 -34.15 0.00
C ALA A 969 -39.14 -35.61 0.52
N LEU A 970 -37.97 -36.13 0.93
CA LEU A 970 -37.36 -36.03 2.28
C LEU A 970 -36.10 -36.95 2.30
N PRO A 971 -35.24 -36.96 3.36
CA PRO A 971 -34.73 -35.86 4.19
C PRO A 971 -33.20 -35.95 4.50
N TRP A 972 -32.57 -34.80 4.84
CA TRP A 972 -31.44 -34.62 5.79
C TRP A 972 -30.17 -35.49 5.57
N THR A 973 -28.97 -34.92 5.42
CA THR A 973 -28.35 -34.01 6.39
C THR A 973 -27.65 -32.83 5.74
N ASP A 974 -27.93 -31.65 6.29
CA ASP A 974 -27.23 -30.41 5.99
C ASP A 974 -27.07 -29.61 7.28
N ARG A 975 -26.16 -28.63 7.30
CA ARG A 975 -25.71 -27.79 8.44
C ARG A 975 -24.61 -28.38 9.33
N LEU A 976 -23.38 -27.93 9.07
CA LEU A 976 -22.48 -27.39 10.11
C LEU A 976 -21.40 -26.44 9.55
N GLY A 977 -20.95 -26.61 8.30
CA GLY A 977 -19.92 -25.74 7.68
C GLY A 977 -20.37 -24.31 7.32
N SER A 978 -21.48 -24.16 6.60
CA SER A 978 -21.89 -22.88 5.99
C SER A 978 -22.10 -21.73 6.99
N TRP A 979 -22.61 -22.00 8.20
CA TRP A 979 -22.89 -20.92 9.18
C TRP A 979 -21.64 -20.30 9.79
N LEU A 980 -20.54 -21.05 9.90
CA LEU A 980 -19.28 -20.51 10.42
C LEU A 980 -18.61 -19.61 9.38
N ILE A 981 -18.63 -20.03 8.11
CA ILE A 981 -18.00 -19.34 6.99
C ILE A 981 -18.67 -17.98 6.71
N THR A 982 -20.00 -17.92 6.66
CA THR A 982 -20.72 -16.63 6.47
C THR A 982 -20.55 -15.70 7.67
N LEU A 983 -20.39 -16.23 8.89
CA LEU A 983 -20.07 -15.42 10.08
C LEU A 983 -18.64 -14.87 10.05
N LEU A 984 -17.66 -15.62 9.53
CA LEU A 984 -16.29 -15.14 9.30
C LEU A 984 -16.25 -13.99 8.29
N SER A 985 -16.94 -14.11 7.15
CA SER A 985 -17.03 -13.02 6.16
C SER A 985 -17.75 -11.78 6.72
N ALA A 986 -18.79 -11.97 7.54
CA ALA A 986 -19.51 -10.88 8.19
C ALA A 986 -18.72 -10.22 9.34
N ALA A 987 -17.90 -11.00 10.07
CA ALA A 987 -17.02 -10.48 11.11
C ALA A 987 -15.93 -9.59 10.51
N LEU A 988 -15.30 -10.01 9.40
CA LEU A 988 -14.30 -9.20 8.68
C LEU A 988 -14.88 -7.86 8.20
N LEU A 989 -16.10 -7.89 7.63
CA LEU A 989 -16.82 -6.67 7.22
C LEU A 989 -17.23 -5.79 8.40
N GLY A 990 -17.52 -6.39 9.55
CA GLY A 990 -17.82 -5.67 10.79
C GLY A 990 -16.61 -4.94 11.35
N THR A 991 -15.46 -5.62 11.48
CA THR A 991 -14.24 -5.03 12.06
C THR A 991 -13.64 -3.94 11.17
N LEU A 992 -13.55 -4.18 9.86
CA LEU A 992 -13.08 -3.18 8.88
C LEU A 992 -13.96 -1.92 8.81
N SER A 993 -15.25 -2.03 9.10
CA SER A 993 -16.18 -0.88 9.07
C SER A 993 -16.32 -0.15 10.40
N LEU A 994 -16.09 -0.80 11.56
CA LEU A 994 -16.35 -0.20 12.88
C LEU A 994 -15.12 0.50 13.49
N ARG A 995 -13.88 0.12 13.14
CA ARG A 995 -12.67 0.79 13.66
C ARG A 995 -12.30 2.11 12.95
N ARG A 996 -13.00 2.51 11.88
CA ARG A 996 -12.76 3.79 11.17
C ARG A 996 -13.72 4.92 11.54
N THR A 997 -14.47 4.75 12.64
CA THR A 997 -15.44 5.74 13.18
C THR A 997 -15.42 5.81 14.72
N ALA A 998 -14.28 5.44 15.33
CA ALA A 998 -13.96 5.65 16.73
C ALA A 998 -12.72 6.53 16.80
#